data_AF-A0A0E0D9D8-F1
#
_entry.id   AF-A0A0E0D9D8-F1
#
_cell.length_a   1.000
_cell.length_b   1.000
_cell.length_c   1.000
_cell.angle_alpha   90.00
_cell.angle_beta   90.00
_cell.angle_gamma   90.00
#
_symmetry.space_group_name_H-M   'P 1'
#
loop_
_entity.id
_entity.type
_entity.pdbx_description
1 polymer ?
#
loop_
_entity_poly.entity_id
_entity_poly.type
_entity_poly.pdbx_seq_one_letter_code
_entity_poly.pdbx_strand_id
1 'polypeptide(L)'
;MASAALASRALPPPPRHCARRPRAPPTTAAPRPRRGCAAAARPARCRAVAADERPADPSIPEGEDSALSGVAERPEADVVVIGSGIGGLCCAGLLARYNQDVLVLESHDRPGGAAHSFDIKGFNFDSGPSLFSGFQSRGPQANPLAQVLDALGESVPCASYDSWMVYVPEGQFLSRIGPTDFLKDLDAFVGADAVQEWKKLLDAVIPISAAAMALPPLSIRGDLGVLSTSAGRYAPSLLKSILQMGPQGALGATKLLRPFSEIVDSLGLKNPFVRNWIDLLCFLLAGVKSDGALSAEMVYMFAEWYKPGCSLEYPLEGSGAIIDALVRGIKKFGGRLALRSHVEKILIENGRAVGVKLQSGQIVRARKAVVSNASMWDTLDLLPPDAVPRSYQDKVKATPQCESFMHLHLGFDVENAREDLGIHHIVVNDWNKGVDADQNVVLISVPTVLGNGLAPPGKHVLHAYTPGTEPFSLWEGLDRKSAEYRRLKEERSEVMWKAVELALGPRFSREKCDVKLVGSPLTHKRFLRRNRGTYGPAIKAGEATFPGQATPIPQLFCCGDSTFPGIGVPAVAASGAIVANTLVSVSQHSELLDAWGMAYSGLRHGGVGSSSRPGHGFKGPASSVECLGREMLEMQLRDSKPDVGDEKNTERDVVDGSSAEAGHIIATTIRGRNGLPKQSVTYIAEHVVGTGSFGVVYQAKCRETGEIVAIKKVLQDKRYKNRELQIMHMLDHPNIVGLKHYFFSTTERDELYLNLVLEYVPETVNRIARQYSRMNQRVPLIYVKLYTYQICRALAYIHNCVGICHRDIKPQNVLVNPHTHQLKICDFGSAKVLVKGEPNISYICSRYYRAPELIFGATEYTTAIDLWSTGCVMAELLLGQPLFPGESGVDQLVEIIKVLGTPTREEIKCMNPNYTEFKFPQIKAHPWHKVFQKRLPPEAVDLVSRFLQYSPNLRCTAMEACMHPFFDELRDPNTRLPNGRPLPPLFNFRTQELNGIPPEAIERLVPEHARRQSLFMALRT
;
A
#
# COMPACT_ATOMS: atom_id res chain seq x y z
N MET A 1 24.39 21.91 -56.15
CA MET A 1 24.40 22.96 -57.20
C MET A 1 23.16 23.82 -56.98
N ALA A 2 23.27 25.17 -57.03
CA ALA A 2 22.18 26.19 -57.20
C ALA A 2 20.91 26.13 -56.28
N SER A 3 20.09 27.17 -56.06
CA SER A 3 20.13 28.66 -56.07
C SER A 3 18.71 29.13 -55.65
N ALA A 4 18.39 30.32 -55.10
CA ALA A 4 19.10 31.49 -54.55
C ALA A 4 18.09 32.16 -53.55
N ALA A 5 18.46 32.57 -52.34
CA ALA A 5 19.15 33.80 -51.93
C ALA A 5 18.41 35.14 -52.21
N LEU A 6 18.06 35.88 -51.14
CA LEU A 6 18.19 37.35 -50.99
C LEU A 6 17.91 37.77 -49.52
N ALA A 7 18.31 38.99 -49.11
CA ALA A 7 18.41 39.38 -47.69
C ALA A 7 18.27 40.89 -47.42
N SER A 8 17.84 41.25 -46.20
CA SER A 8 18.01 42.57 -45.52
C SER A 8 17.43 42.48 -44.08
N ARG A 9 17.73 43.32 -43.08
CA ARG A 9 18.92 44.10 -42.66
C ARG A 9 18.76 44.38 -41.15
N ALA A 10 19.84 44.64 -40.40
CA ALA A 10 19.80 44.96 -38.96
C ALA A 10 20.37 46.36 -38.66
N LEU A 11 20.08 46.94 -37.47
CA LEU A 11 20.87 47.88 -36.62
C LEU A 11 20.00 48.49 -35.45
N PRO A 12 20.51 49.21 -34.41
CA PRO A 12 20.15 48.94 -32.99
C PRO A 12 19.74 50.23 -32.16
N PRO A 13 19.76 50.27 -30.78
CA PRO A 13 19.21 51.36 -29.91
C PRO A 13 20.28 52.45 -29.58
N PRO A 14 20.12 53.48 -28.68
CA PRO A 14 19.72 53.52 -27.23
C PRO A 14 18.75 54.74 -26.91
N PRO A 15 18.67 55.49 -25.75
CA PRO A 15 19.28 55.42 -24.41
C PRO A 15 18.28 55.64 -23.20
N ARG A 16 18.46 56.71 -22.37
CA ARG A 16 17.74 57.10 -21.11
C ARG A 16 17.89 58.61 -20.85
N HIS A 17 17.08 59.27 -19.98
CA HIS A 17 17.55 60.05 -18.78
C HIS A 17 16.51 60.88 -17.97
N CYS A 18 16.67 60.85 -16.63
CA CYS A 18 16.53 61.87 -15.54
C CYS A 18 15.50 63.04 -15.52
N ALA A 19 14.89 63.25 -14.33
CA ALA A 19 14.61 64.57 -13.69
C ALA A 19 14.55 64.45 -12.13
N ARG A 20 14.38 65.55 -11.36
CA ARG A 20 14.56 65.61 -9.87
C ARG A 20 13.43 66.29 -9.07
N ARG A 21 13.29 65.86 -7.79
CA ARG A 21 12.89 66.54 -6.50
C ARG A 21 12.65 68.07 -6.48
N PRO A 22 11.78 68.63 -5.57
CA PRO A 22 12.02 68.65 -4.09
C PRO A 22 10.80 68.56 -3.12
N ARG A 23 10.95 68.99 -1.85
CA ARG A 23 10.04 68.88 -0.66
C ARG A 23 9.64 70.26 -0.10
N ALA A 24 8.55 70.39 0.71
CA ALA A 24 8.46 71.13 2.00
C ALA A 24 7.01 71.25 2.59
N PRO A 25 6.80 71.59 3.91
CA PRO A 25 5.52 71.57 4.67
C PRO A 25 5.09 73.01 5.16
N PRO A 26 4.36 73.29 6.29
CA PRO A 26 3.52 72.55 7.29
C PRO A 26 2.04 73.09 7.36
N THR A 27 1.08 72.78 8.27
CA THR A 27 0.91 73.00 9.76
C THR A 27 -0.41 72.33 10.26
N THR A 28 -0.50 71.55 11.36
CA THR A 28 -0.82 71.83 12.81
C THR A 28 -2.21 72.37 13.24
N ALA A 29 -2.78 71.75 14.31
CA ALA A 29 -3.77 72.24 15.32
C ALA A 29 -5.19 71.59 15.40
N ALA A 30 -5.86 71.75 16.56
CA ALA A 30 -7.14 71.15 17.02
C ALA A 30 -8.08 72.27 17.61
N PRO A 31 -9.24 72.08 18.33
CA PRO A 31 -9.75 70.92 19.10
C PRO A 31 -11.31 70.66 19.14
N ARG A 32 -11.71 69.78 20.09
CA ARG A 32 -13.05 69.37 20.64
C ARG A 32 -14.05 70.52 20.98
N PRO A 33 -15.41 70.33 21.09
CA PRO A 33 -16.03 69.57 22.23
C PRO A 33 -17.49 68.97 22.20
N ARG A 34 -17.69 67.96 23.09
CA ARG A 34 -18.85 67.65 24.00
C ARG A 34 -20.31 67.35 23.53
N ARG A 35 -20.81 66.17 23.98
CA ARG A 35 -22.17 65.77 24.50
C ARG A 35 -23.42 65.94 23.59
N GLY A 36 -24.44 65.06 23.59
CA GLY A 36 -24.63 63.74 24.23
C GLY A 36 -26.11 63.28 24.28
N CYS A 37 -26.39 61.96 24.37
CA CYS A 37 -27.73 61.29 24.45
C CYS A 37 -28.60 61.35 23.15
N ALA A 38 -29.48 60.38 22.82
CA ALA A 38 -29.63 58.97 23.25
C ALA A 38 -30.52 58.14 22.26
N ALA A 39 -30.47 56.80 22.39
CA ALA A 39 -31.43 55.77 21.94
C ALA A 39 -31.52 55.29 20.46
N ALA A 40 -31.94 54.02 20.33
CA ALA A 40 -32.57 53.31 19.19
C ALA A 40 -31.75 52.72 17.99
N ALA A 41 -31.40 51.43 18.16
CA ALA A 41 -31.63 50.29 17.22
C ALA A 41 -30.79 50.03 15.92
N ARG A 42 -30.13 48.84 15.94
CA ARG A 42 -29.67 47.95 14.84
C ARG A 42 -28.53 48.43 13.88
N PRO A 43 -27.76 47.50 13.28
CA PRO A 43 -27.37 46.14 13.69
C PRO A 43 -25.85 46.03 13.95
N ALA A 44 -25.42 44.97 14.65
CA ALA A 44 -24.00 44.78 14.98
C ALA A 44 -23.19 44.20 13.80
N ARG A 45 -22.04 44.81 13.48
CA ARG A 45 -20.99 44.19 12.65
C ARG A 45 -20.11 43.29 13.53
N CYS A 46 -19.98 42.01 13.18
CA CYS A 46 -18.95 41.15 13.78
C CYS A 46 -17.55 41.66 13.41
N ARG A 47 -16.64 41.72 14.38
CA ARG A 47 -15.22 42.00 14.16
C ARG A 47 -14.47 40.67 13.97
N ALA A 48 -13.61 40.59 12.96
CA ALA A 48 -12.56 39.58 12.93
C ALA A 48 -11.64 39.77 14.15
N VAL A 49 -11.40 38.69 14.89
CA VAL A 49 -10.50 38.69 16.05
C VAL A 49 -9.06 38.53 15.56
N ALA A 50 -8.20 39.50 15.89
CA ALA A 50 -6.77 39.37 15.66
C ALA A 50 -6.18 38.42 16.72
N ALA A 51 -5.40 37.43 16.29
CA ALA A 51 -4.73 36.50 17.18
C ALA A 51 -3.40 37.07 17.67
N ASP A 52 -3.39 37.58 18.90
CA ASP A 52 -2.20 37.80 19.74
C ASP A 52 -2.62 37.59 21.21
N GLU A 53 -1.72 37.00 22.01
CA GLU A 53 -1.73 36.89 23.48
C GLU A 53 -2.98 36.24 24.16
N ARG A 54 -2.78 35.05 24.76
CA ARG A 54 -3.66 34.52 25.83
C ARG A 54 -3.08 34.92 27.20
N PRO A 55 -3.90 35.29 28.21
CA PRO A 55 -3.52 35.21 29.61
C PRO A 55 -3.33 33.74 30.04
N ALA A 56 -2.63 33.52 31.15
CA ALA A 56 -2.59 32.20 31.80
C ALA A 56 -3.91 31.91 32.54
N ASP A 57 -4.37 30.66 32.50
CA ASP A 57 -5.62 30.20 33.08
C ASP A 57 -5.31 29.16 34.20
N PRO A 58 -5.58 29.46 35.49
CA PRO A 58 -4.99 28.74 36.62
C PRO A 58 -5.79 27.51 37.10
N SER A 59 -6.38 26.73 36.19
CA SER A 59 -7.24 25.58 36.54
C SER A 59 -7.00 24.33 35.69
N ILE A 60 -5.78 23.77 35.76
CA ILE A 60 -5.48 22.39 35.36
C ILE A 60 -4.84 21.69 36.57
N PRO A 61 -5.26 20.47 36.96
CA PRO A 61 -4.65 19.75 38.08
C PRO A 61 -3.17 19.41 37.83
N GLU A 62 -2.34 19.51 38.85
CA GLU A 62 -0.93 19.12 38.78
C GLU A 62 -0.80 17.59 38.63
N GLY A 63 -0.35 17.13 37.46
CA GLY A 63 -0.15 15.72 37.16
C GLY A 63 0.80 15.51 35.97
N GLU A 64 1.88 14.75 36.20
CA GLU A 64 2.84 14.26 35.20
C GLU A 64 3.63 15.30 34.36
N ASP A 65 4.06 16.42 34.95
CA ASP A 65 5.04 17.34 34.33
C ASP A 65 6.48 16.78 34.34
N SER A 66 6.69 15.63 33.69
CA SER A 66 7.96 14.85 33.71
C SER A 66 8.75 14.88 32.39
N ALA A 67 8.32 15.69 31.42
CA ALA A 67 8.82 15.63 30.03
C ALA A 67 9.83 16.73 29.62
N LEU A 68 10.29 17.58 30.55
CA LEU A 68 11.07 18.79 30.24
C LEU A 68 12.61 18.66 30.29
N SER A 69 13.16 17.49 30.65
CA SER A 69 14.56 17.38 31.14
C SER A 69 15.64 16.94 30.12
N GLY A 70 15.28 16.60 28.87
CA GLY A 70 16.15 15.83 27.95
C GLY A 70 17.54 16.39 27.59
N VAL A 71 17.75 17.71 27.74
CA VAL A 71 19.09 18.36 27.61
C VAL A 71 19.74 18.62 28.97
N ALA A 72 18.95 18.84 30.02
CA ALA A 72 19.43 19.22 31.34
C ALA A 72 20.16 18.06 32.04
N GLU A 73 19.68 16.83 31.86
CA GLU A 73 20.29 15.63 32.46
C GLU A 73 21.63 15.24 31.82
N ARG A 74 21.76 15.39 30.49
CA ARG A 74 22.93 14.93 29.73
C ARG A 74 23.21 15.85 28.52
N PRO A 75 24.01 16.92 28.68
CA PRO A 75 24.37 17.86 27.61
C PRO A 75 25.46 17.33 26.64
N GLU A 76 25.49 16.02 26.40
CA GLU A 76 26.35 15.38 25.40
C GLU A 76 25.56 14.26 24.70
N ALA A 77 25.88 14.00 23.43
CA ALA A 77 25.42 12.85 22.65
C ALA A 77 26.55 12.36 21.72
N ASP A 78 26.41 11.19 21.10
CA ASP A 78 27.24 10.82 19.94
C ASP A 78 26.91 11.70 18.74
N VAL A 79 25.61 11.84 18.45
CA VAL A 79 25.09 12.66 17.36
C VAL A 79 24.05 13.64 17.87
N VAL A 80 24.23 14.92 17.55
CA VAL A 80 23.26 15.98 17.84
C VAL A 80 22.54 16.35 16.54
N VAL A 81 21.20 16.27 16.54
CA VAL A 81 20.36 16.56 15.37
C VAL A 81 19.61 17.88 15.60
N ILE A 82 19.78 18.85 14.71
CA ILE A 82 19.16 20.18 14.79
C ILE A 82 17.86 20.19 14.00
N GLY A 83 16.73 20.35 14.69
CA GLY A 83 15.39 20.38 14.10
C GLY A 83 14.75 19.00 13.94
N SER A 84 13.44 18.93 14.17
CA SER A 84 12.65 17.68 14.22
C SER A 84 11.71 17.50 13.02
N GLY A 85 12.10 17.97 11.83
CA GLY A 85 11.41 17.59 10.60
C GLY A 85 11.61 16.10 10.28
N ILE A 86 10.83 15.56 9.34
CA ILE A 86 10.85 14.13 8.98
C ILE A 86 12.27 13.63 8.68
N GLY A 87 13.13 14.39 8.00
CA GLY A 87 14.51 13.99 7.71
C GLY A 87 15.35 13.78 8.98
N GLY A 88 15.33 14.77 9.89
CA GLY A 88 16.01 14.72 11.18
C GLY A 88 15.47 13.62 12.10
N LEU A 89 14.16 13.40 12.11
CA LEU A 89 13.53 12.32 12.88
C LEU A 89 13.86 10.92 12.31
N CYS A 90 13.81 10.73 10.98
CA CYS A 90 14.26 9.50 10.33
C CYS A 90 15.74 9.23 10.59
N CYS A 91 16.59 10.27 10.51
CA CYS A 91 18.02 10.17 10.80
C CYS A 91 18.25 9.75 12.26
N ALA A 92 17.61 10.45 13.21
CA ALA A 92 17.74 10.17 14.64
C ALA A 92 17.21 8.79 15.04
N GLY A 93 16.08 8.36 14.46
CA GLY A 93 15.51 7.04 14.71
C GLY A 93 16.44 5.93 14.25
N LEU A 94 17.00 6.04 13.04
CA LEU A 94 17.95 5.06 12.52
C LEU A 94 19.27 5.06 13.30
N LEU A 95 19.79 6.22 13.68
CA LEU A 95 20.99 6.31 14.54
C LEU A 95 20.76 5.69 15.92
N ALA A 96 19.61 5.92 16.56
CA ALA A 96 19.24 5.24 17.80
C ALA A 96 19.12 3.72 17.58
N ARG A 97 18.50 3.29 16.47
CA ARG A 97 18.40 1.87 16.04
C ARG A 97 19.77 1.22 15.76
N TYR A 98 20.79 2.01 15.44
CA TYR A 98 22.21 1.62 15.37
C TYR A 98 22.95 1.72 16.72
N ASN A 99 22.23 1.83 17.84
CA ASN A 99 22.74 2.01 19.21
C ASN A 99 23.69 3.22 19.36
N GLN A 100 23.44 4.32 18.63
CA GLN A 100 24.13 5.58 18.86
C GLN A 100 23.37 6.41 19.91
N ASP A 101 24.10 7.14 20.76
CA ASP A 101 23.50 8.13 21.66
C ASP A 101 23.10 9.37 20.86
N VAL A 102 21.79 9.58 20.66
CA VAL A 102 21.26 10.67 19.82
C VAL A 102 20.44 11.65 20.64
N LEU A 103 20.65 12.95 20.40
CA LEU A 103 19.79 14.02 20.91
C LEU A 103 19.28 14.91 19.77
N VAL A 104 17.97 14.87 19.54
CA VAL A 104 17.26 15.81 18.65
C VAL A 104 16.89 17.06 19.43
N LEU A 105 17.22 18.22 18.86
CA LEU A 105 16.96 19.54 19.43
C LEU A 105 15.94 20.29 18.57
N GLU A 106 14.69 20.37 19.03
CA GLU A 106 13.64 21.15 18.39
C GLU A 106 13.48 22.51 19.08
N SER A 107 13.39 23.56 18.28
CA SER A 107 13.17 24.94 18.71
C SER A 107 11.75 25.24 19.20
N HIS A 108 10.76 24.49 18.71
CA HIS A 108 9.34 24.59 19.07
C HIS A 108 8.96 23.65 20.22
N ASP A 109 7.74 23.78 20.71
CA ASP A 109 7.15 22.96 21.76
C ASP A 109 6.35 21.75 21.25
N ARG A 110 6.38 21.50 19.93
CA ARG A 110 5.94 20.26 19.29
C ARG A 110 6.96 19.86 18.20
N PRO A 111 7.18 18.55 17.97
CA PRO A 111 8.03 18.09 16.87
C PRO A 111 7.31 18.12 15.51
N GLY A 112 8.05 17.90 14.43
CA GLY A 112 7.52 17.55 13.10
C GLY A 112 7.91 18.48 11.94
N GLY A 113 8.42 19.68 12.24
CA GLY A 113 8.77 20.67 11.21
C GLY A 113 7.57 21.00 10.32
N ALA A 114 7.70 20.89 9.00
CA ALA A 114 6.62 21.17 8.05
C ALA A 114 5.45 20.15 8.06
N ALA A 115 5.57 19.05 8.79
CA ALA A 115 4.57 17.98 8.87
C ALA A 115 4.01 17.80 10.30
N HIS A 116 4.00 18.87 11.11
CA HIS A 116 3.34 18.85 12.42
C HIS A 116 1.81 19.01 12.25
N SER A 117 1.05 18.61 13.28
CA SER A 117 -0.36 18.97 13.41
C SER A 117 -0.58 20.06 14.48
N PHE A 118 -1.73 20.73 14.48
CA PHE A 118 -2.06 21.73 15.52
C PHE A 118 -3.56 21.83 15.77
N ASP A 119 -3.97 21.88 17.04
CA ASP A 119 -5.36 22.13 17.43
C ASP A 119 -5.68 23.62 17.47
N ILE A 120 -6.83 24.01 16.91
CA ILE A 120 -7.55 25.22 17.32
C ILE A 120 -9.03 24.91 17.51
N LYS A 121 -9.51 24.96 18.76
CA LYS A 121 -10.91 24.73 19.18
C LYS A 121 -11.42 23.29 18.95
N GLY A 122 -10.57 22.28 19.05
CA GLY A 122 -10.95 20.89 18.74
C GLY A 122 -10.86 20.54 17.25
N PHE A 123 -10.38 21.46 16.40
CA PHE A 123 -10.05 21.20 14.99
C PHE A 123 -8.54 20.99 14.88
N ASN A 124 -8.13 19.77 14.52
CA ASN A 124 -6.74 19.35 14.40
C ASN A 124 -6.29 19.46 12.93
N PHE A 125 -5.46 20.45 12.62
CA PHE A 125 -5.02 20.81 11.27
C PHE A 125 -3.63 20.27 10.94
N ASP A 126 -3.42 19.82 9.70
CA ASP A 126 -2.10 19.59 9.12
C ASP A 126 -1.36 20.91 8.84
N SER A 127 -0.06 20.98 9.12
CA SER A 127 0.73 22.19 8.84
C SER A 127 1.20 22.34 7.40
N GLY A 128 1.24 21.26 6.61
CA GLY A 128 1.93 21.23 5.30
C GLY A 128 1.49 20.10 4.36
N PRO A 129 2.13 18.91 4.38
CA PRO A 129 1.79 17.83 3.46
C PRO A 129 0.41 17.25 3.78
N SER A 130 -0.46 17.18 2.77
CA SER A 130 -1.80 16.58 2.90
C SER A 130 -1.99 15.31 2.06
N LEU A 131 -1.16 15.09 1.03
CA LEU A 131 -1.22 13.94 0.13
C LEU A 131 -0.21 12.87 0.58
N PHE A 132 -0.66 11.63 0.77
CA PHE A 132 0.15 10.53 1.31
C PHE A 132 -0.03 9.23 0.50
N SER A 133 1.04 8.44 0.39
CA SER A 133 1.09 7.24 -0.47
C SER A 133 2.26 6.32 -0.09
N GLY A 134 1.99 5.01 -0.02
CA GLY A 134 2.99 3.96 0.22
C GLY A 134 3.30 3.64 1.69
N PHE A 135 2.44 4.02 2.64
CA PHE A 135 2.56 3.70 4.08
C PHE A 135 2.19 2.24 4.40
N GLN A 136 1.31 1.61 3.63
CA GLN A 136 1.01 0.17 3.69
C GLN A 136 1.90 -0.66 2.73
N SER A 137 2.60 -0.04 1.78
CA SER A 137 3.62 -0.73 0.97
C SER A 137 4.71 -1.32 1.86
N ARG A 138 5.25 -2.49 1.50
CA ARG A 138 6.21 -3.24 2.32
C ARG A 138 7.35 -3.85 1.50
N GLY A 139 8.53 -3.95 2.13
CA GLY A 139 9.73 -4.54 1.53
C GLY A 139 10.56 -3.58 0.67
N PRO A 140 11.50 -4.11 -0.14
CA PRO A 140 12.45 -3.38 -0.97
C PRO A 140 11.89 -2.21 -1.81
N GLN A 141 10.64 -2.30 -2.24
CA GLN A 141 9.98 -1.36 -3.16
C GLN A 141 9.09 -0.31 -2.44
N ALA A 142 8.94 -0.42 -1.12
CA ALA A 142 8.10 0.50 -0.35
C ALA A 142 8.66 1.94 -0.34
N ASN A 143 7.79 2.92 -0.09
CA ASN A 143 8.16 4.32 0.09
C ASN A 143 9.31 4.44 1.12
N PRO A 144 10.38 5.23 0.88
CA PRO A 144 11.47 5.44 1.83
C PRO A 144 11.04 5.67 3.29
N LEU A 145 9.96 6.43 3.53
CA LEU A 145 9.45 6.66 4.88
C LEU A 145 8.86 5.38 5.51
N ALA A 146 8.16 4.55 4.74
CA ALA A 146 7.71 3.24 5.20
C ALA A 146 8.91 2.32 5.49
N GLN A 147 9.96 2.34 4.65
CA GLN A 147 11.19 1.56 4.92
C GLN A 147 11.84 1.94 6.26
N VAL A 148 11.86 3.25 6.61
CA VAL A 148 12.33 3.73 7.92
C VAL A 148 11.40 3.30 9.05
N LEU A 149 10.08 3.49 8.92
CA LEU A 149 9.10 3.08 9.94
C LEU A 149 9.19 1.57 10.22
N ASP A 150 9.32 0.73 9.20
CA ASP A 150 9.51 -0.72 9.35
C ASP A 150 10.86 -1.08 9.99
N ALA A 151 11.95 -0.34 9.70
CA ALA A 151 13.24 -0.52 10.36
C ALA A 151 13.22 -0.15 11.86
N LEU A 152 12.31 0.75 12.25
CA LEU A 152 11.99 1.08 13.64
C LEU A 152 10.91 0.16 14.25
N GLY A 153 10.28 -0.70 13.44
CA GLY A 153 9.15 -1.55 13.85
C GLY A 153 7.92 -0.74 14.29
N GLU A 154 7.66 0.39 13.65
CA GLU A 154 6.52 1.28 13.88
C GLU A 154 5.56 1.26 12.68
N SER A 155 4.31 1.68 12.90
CA SER A 155 3.31 1.83 11.84
C SER A 155 2.45 3.08 12.05
N VAL A 156 1.78 3.49 10.98
CA VAL A 156 0.83 4.60 10.95
C VAL A 156 -0.50 4.05 10.42
N PRO A 157 -1.59 4.07 11.21
CA PRO A 157 -2.92 3.73 10.71
C PRO A 157 -3.39 4.76 9.68
N CYS A 158 -3.82 4.31 8.51
CA CYS A 158 -4.32 5.16 7.43
C CYS A 158 -5.69 4.69 6.94
N ALA A 159 -6.55 5.64 6.57
CA ALA A 159 -7.64 5.38 5.64
C ALA A 159 -7.07 5.25 4.21
N SER A 160 -7.78 4.54 3.34
CA SER A 160 -7.42 4.35 1.93
C SER A 160 -8.52 4.93 1.02
N TYR A 161 -8.11 5.56 -0.09
CA TYR A 161 -9.01 6.11 -1.12
C TYR A 161 -8.36 5.98 -2.50
N ASP A 162 -9.14 6.19 -3.56
CA ASP A 162 -8.73 5.90 -4.96
C ASP A 162 -8.84 7.11 -5.90
N SER A 163 -9.24 8.29 -5.40
CA SER A 163 -9.64 9.40 -6.25
C SER A 163 -9.53 10.78 -5.59
N TRP A 164 -9.44 11.80 -6.45
CA TRP A 164 -9.55 13.21 -6.09
C TRP A 164 -10.36 13.98 -7.14
N MET A 165 -11.02 15.06 -6.73
CA MET A 165 -11.77 15.91 -7.66
C MET A 165 -10.84 16.92 -8.35
N VAL A 166 -11.07 17.16 -9.64
CA VAL A 166 -10.27 18.08 -10.45
C VAL A 166 -11.18 19.14 -11.06
N TYR A 167 -10.74 20.40 -11.00
CA TYR A 167 -11.38 21.55 -11.62
C TYR A 167 -10.34 22.24 -12.50
N VAL A 168 -10.64 22.37 -13.79
CA VAL A 168 -9.76 22.88 -14.85
C VAL A 168 -10.58 23.81 -15.76
N PRO A 169 -9.95 24.62 -16.64
CA PRO A 169 -10.68 25.52 -17.54
C PRO A 169 -11.72 24.82 -18.44
N GLU A 170 -11.52 23.54 -18.76
CA GLU A 170 -12.43 22.72 -19.55
C GLU A 170 -13.66 22.20 -18.77
N GLY A 171 -13.62 22.16 -17.43
CA GLY A 171 -14.69 21.62 -16.61
C GLY A 171 -14.21 20.98 -15.29
N GLN A 172 -15.02 20.07 -14.73
CA GLN A 172 -14.68 19.29 -13.54
C GLN A 172 -14.80 17.79 -13.80
N PHE A 173 -13.92 16.98 -13.22
CA PHE A 173 -13.97 15.52 -13.29
C PHE A 173 -13.39 14.87 -12.02
N LEU A 174 -13.87 13.67 -11.69
CA LEU A 174 -13.26 12.84 -10.65
C LEU A 174 -12.08 12.09 -11.29
N SER A 175 -10.86 12.33 -10.81
CA SER A 175 -9.66 11.63 -11.24
C SER A 175 -9.43 10.43 -10.34
N ARG A 176 -9.77 9.22 -10.81
CA ARG A 176 -9.35 7.97 -10.15
C ARG A 176 -7.91 7.62 -10.47
N ILE A 177 -7.24 6.93 -9.57
CA ILE A 177 -5.96 6.28 -9.84
C ILE A 177 -6.16 4.88 -10.44
N GLY A 178 -5.05 4.22 -10.81
CA GLY A 178 -5.08 2.88 -11.36
C GLY A 178 -5.28 2.86 -12.89
N PRO A 179 -4.77 1.82 -13.57
CA PRO A 179 -4.58 1.85 -15.02
C PRO A 179 -5.89 1.66 -15.81
N THR A 180 -6.95 1.16 -15.18
CA THR A 180 -8.22 0.85 -15.84
C THR A 180 -9.26 1.95 -15.66
N ASP A 181 -9.21 2.70 -14.56
CA ASP A 181 -10.27 3.65 -14.19
C ASP A 181 -9.90 5.08 -14.57
N PHE A 182 -8.65 5.53 -14.35
CA PHE A 182 -8.16 6.79 -14.92
C PHE A 182 -8.34 6.86 -16.44
N LEU A 183 -8.13 5.73 -17.15
CA LEU A 183 -8.30 5.68 -18.60
C LEU A 183 -9.77 5.81 -19.05
N LYS A 184 -10.75 5.47 -18.19
CA LYS A 184 -12.18 5.74 -18.46
C LYS A 184 -12.51 7.21 -18.21
N ASP A 185 -11.97 7.77 -17.13
CA ASP A 185 -12.17 9.18 -16.78
C ASP A 185 -11.55 10.10 -17.85
N LEU A 186 -10.38 9.74 -18.38
CA LEU A 186 -9.71 10.42 -19.50
C LEU A 186 -10.47 10.26 -20.84
N ASP A 187 -11.05 9.09 -21.12
CA ASP A 187 -11.88 8.87 -22.32
C ASP A 187 -13.17 9.69 -22.25
N ALA A 188 -13.81 9.75 -21.09
CA ALA A 188 -15.06 10.47 -20.86
C ALA A 188 -14.89 11.99 -20.82
N PHE A 189 -13.75 12.49 -20.32
CA PHE A 189 -13.49 13.94 -20.19
C PHE A 189 -12.73 14.55 -21.37
N VAL A 190 -11.87 13.78 -22.07
CA VAL A 190 -10.97 14.30 -23.12
C VAL A 190 -11.05 13.50 -24.43
N GLY A 191 -11.26 12.19 -24.34
CA GLY A 191 -11.47 11.30 -25.50
C GLY A 191 -10.29 10.41 -25.88
N ALA A 192 -10.56 9.50 -26.82
CA ALA A 192 -9.73 8.34 -27.13
C ALA A 192 -8.28 8.65 -27.57
N ASP A 193 -8.00 9.83 -28.12
CA ASP A 193 -6.63 10.21 -28.49
C ASP A 193 -5.76 10.49 -27.25
N ALA A 194 -6.33 11.12 -26.20
CA ALA A 194 -5.65 11.29 -24.92
C ALA A 194 -5.40 9.94 -24.24
N VAL A 195 -6.36 9.02 -24.32
CA VAL A 195 -6.23 7.62 -23.84
C VAL A 195 -5.11 6.87 -24.56
N GLN A 196 -4.95 7.06 -25.87
CA GLN A 196 -3.85 6.48 -26.63
C GLN A 196 -2.48 7.06 -26.24
N GLU A 197 -2.39 8.38 -26.00
CA GLU A 197 -1.16 9.01 -25.55
C GLU A 197 -0.79 8.63 -24.11
N TRP A 198 -1.76 8.51 -23.20
CA TRP A 198 -1.50 8.04 -21.83
C TRP A 198 -1.04 6.59 -21.80
N LYS A 199 -1.62 5.71 -22.63
CA LYS A 199 -1.14 4.33 -22.79
C LYS A 199 0.32 4.27 -23.23
N LYS A 200 0.70 5.02 -24.28
CA LYS A 200 2.11 5.12 -24.74
C LYS A 200 3.07 5.54 -23.63
N LEU A 201 2.65 6.45 -22.74
CA LEU A 201 3.44 6.86 -21.59
C LEU A 201 3.60 5.73 -20.57
N LEU A 202 2.50 5.08 -20.17
CA LEU A 202 2.54 3.96 -19.22
C LEU A 202 3.33 2.76 -19.76
N ASP A 203 3.15 2.41 -21.04
CA ASP A 203 3.86 1.33 -21.72
C ASP A 203 5.39 1.56 -21.76
N ALA A 204 5.83 2.82 -21.79
CA ALA A 204 7.25 3.19 -21.72
C ALA A 204 7.79 3.30 -20.28
N VAL A 205 6.97 3.78 -19.35
CA VAL A 205 7.37 4.05 -17.95
C VAL A 205 7.40 2.77 -17.09
N ILE A 206 6.36 1.95 -17.18
CA ILE A 206 6.18 0.77 -16.30
C ILE A 206 7.35 -0.24 -16.43
N PRO A 207 7.88 -0.59 -17.63
CA PRO A 207 9.01 -1.52 -17.74
C PRO A 207 10.29 -1.00 -17.10
N ILE A 208 10.55 0.31 -17.16
CA ILE A 208 11.77 0.94 -16.63
C ILE A 208 11.67 1.15 -15.11
N SER A 209 10.45 1.21 -14.55
CA SER A 209 10.22 1.33 -13.10
C SER A 209 10.88 0.23 -12.27
N ALA A 210 11.05 -0.98 -12.83
CA ALA A 210 11.78 -2.08 -12.21
C ALA A 210 13.26 -1.76 -11.94
N ALA A 211 13.86 -0.78 -12.63
CA ALA A 211 15.21 -0.29 -12.35
C ALA A 211 15.22 0.85 -11.32
N ALA A 212 14.24 1.76 -11.37
CA ALA A 212 14.06 2.78 -10.33
C ALA A 212 13.80 2.15 -8.94
N MET A 213 13.07 1.03 -8.90
CA MET A 213 12.78 0.26 -7.69
C MET A 213 13.84 -0.81 -7.34
N ALA A 214 14.94 -0.95 -8.09
CA ALA A 214 15.94 -2.00 -7.88
C ALA A 214 16.87 -1.76 -6.68
N LEU A 215 16.94 -0.52 -6.18
CA LEU A 215 17.78 -0.11 -5.06
C LEU A 215 16.90 0.45 -3.94
N PRO A 216 16.70 -0.27 -2.82
CA PRO A 216 15.95 0.25 -1.67
C PRO A 216 16.62 1.53 -1.15
N PRO A 217 15.89 2.65 -1.00
CA PRO A 217 16.43 3.89 -0.44
C PRO A 217 17.12 3.70 0.92
N LEU A 218 16.62 2.77 1.75
CA LEU A 218 17.25 2.42 3.03
C LEU A 218 18.67 1.83 2.89
N SER A 219 19.05 1.26 1.73
CA SER A 219 20.39 0.70 1.50
C SER A 219 21.46 1.74 1.13
N ILE A 220 21.05 2.97 0.82
CA ILE A 220 21.89 4.03 0.29
C ILE A 220 22.65 4.73 1.43
N ARG A 221 23.89 5.15 1.14
CA ARG A 221 24.78 5.96 1.99
C ARG A 221 25.60 6.89 1.09
N GLY A 222 26.12 7.98 1.66
CA GLY A 222 26.88 9.03 0.96
C GLY A 222 28.38 8.75 0.81
N ASP A 223 28.87 7.64 1.35
CA ASP A 223 30.28 7.22 1.30
C ASP A 223 30.52 6.02 0.37
N LEU A 224 31.79 5.70 0.10
CA LEU A 224 32.19 4.58 -0.78
C LEU A 224 31.67 3.21 -0.33
N GLY A 225 31.26 3.04 0.93
CA GLY A 225 30.57 1.86 1.44
C GLY A 225 29.26 1.54 0.71
N VAL A 226 28.69 2.47 -0.06
CA VAL A 226 27.53 2.21 -0.96
C VAL A 226 27.84 1.12 -2.00
N LEU A 227 29.12 0.95 -2.37
CA LEU A 227 29.57 -0.14 -3.24
C LEU A 227 29.43 -1.52 -2.56
N SER A 228 29.41 -1.58 -1.23
CA SER A 228 29.14 -2.80 -0.47
C SER A 228 27.65 -2.98 -0.20
N THR A 229 26.97 -1.99 0.41
CA THR A 229 25.58 -2.15 0.87
C THR A 229 24.52 -2.05 -0.22
N SER A 230 24.76 -1.27 -1.28
CA SER A 230 23.87 -1.21 -2.44
C SER A 230 24.40 -2.04 -3.61
N ALA A 231 25.63 -1.78 -4.09
CA ALA A 231 26.12 -2.47 -5.29
C ALA A 231 26.43 -3.95 -5.05
N GLY A 232 27.28 -4.33 -4.09
CA GLY A 232 27.59 -5.74 -3.82
C GLY A 232 26.36 -6.60 -3.52
N ARG A 233 25.36 -6.03 -2.84
CA ARG A 233 24.14 -6.71 -2.39
C ARG A 233 23.02 -6.76 -3.43
N TYR A 234 22.85 -5.72 -4.24
CA TYR A 234 21.72 -5.57 -5.18
C TYR A 234 22.13 -5.40 -6.66
N ALA A 235 23.43 -5.38 -7.00
CA ALA A 235 23.88 -5.42 -8.39
C ALA A 235 23.44 -6.68 -9.15
N PRO A 236 23.32 -7.90 -8.56
CA PRO A 236 22.77 -9.04 -9.28
C PRO A 236 21.34 -8.81 -9.78
N SER A 237 20.49 -8.15 -8.97
CA SER A 237 19.14 -7.73 -9.35
C SER A 237 19.14 -6.56 -10.33
N LEU A 238 19.97 -5.54 -10.11
CA LEU A 238 20.08 -4.39 -11.01
C LEU A 238 20.60 -4.79 -12.41
N LEU A 239 21.60 -5.68 -12.46
CA LEU A 239 22.15 -6.24 -13.69
C LEU A 239 21.15 -7.19 -14.36
N LYS A 240 20.38 -7.99 -13.61
CA LYS A 240 19.24 -8.77 -14.15
C LYS A 240 18.25 -7.83 -14.84
N SER A 241 17.85 -6.73 -14.19
CA SER A 241 16.93 -5.74 -14.79
C SER A 241 17.53 -5.06 -16.03
N ILE A 242 18.81 -4.65 -16.00
CA ILE A 242 19.51 -4.03 -17.15
C ILE A 242 19.64 -5.01 -18.33
N LEU A 243 19.95 -6.28 -18.07
CA LEU A 243 20.03 -7.32 -19.12
C LEU A 243 18.66 -7.70 -19.68
N GLN A 244 17.61 -7.73 -18.85
CA GLN A 244 16.22 -7.91 -19.30
C GLN A 244 15.74 -6.72 -20.16
N MET A 245 16.27 -5.52 -19.91
CA MET A 245 15.99 -4.30 -20.67
C MET A 245 16.69 -4.21 -22.04
N GLY A 246 17.67 -5.08 -22.32
CA GLY A 246 18.37 -5.15 -23.61
C GLY A 246 19.19 -3.89 -23.96
N PRO A 247 19.74 -3.82 -25.20
CA PRO A 247 20.64 -2.74 -25.60
C PRO A 247 20.00 -1.33 -25.55
N GLN A 248 18.71 -1.22 -25.83
CA GLN A 248 17.97 0.04 -25.77
C GLN A 248 17.64 0.46 -24.33
N GLY A 249 17.32 -0.48 -23.42
CA GLY A 249 17.03 -0.14 -22.03
C GLY A 249 18.28 0.12 -21.18
N ALA A 250 19.47 -0.33 -21.60
CA ALA A 250 20.74 0.17 -21.04
C ALA A 250 20.94 1.68 -21.31
N LEU A 251 20.50 2.17 -22.48
CA LEU A 251 20.36 3.60 -22.78
C LEU A 251 19.12 4.24 -22.12
N GLY A 252 18.11 3.45 -21.77
CA GLY A 252 16.98 3.89 -20.94
C GLY A 252 17.36 4.17 -19.48
N ALA A 253 18.29 3.39 -18.92
CA ALA A 253 18.77 3.57 -17.55
C ALA A 253 19.48 4.93 -17.34
N THR A 254 20.12 5.50 -18.37
CA THR A 254 20.69 6.85 -18.28
C THR A 254 19.64 7.96 -18.44
N LYS A 255 18.49 7.70 -19.08
CA LYS A 255 17.34 8.62 -19.07
C LYS A 255 16.73 8.80 -17.68
N LEU A 256 16.84 7.83 -16.76
CA LEU A 256 16.36 7.98 -15.39
C LEU A 256 17.00 9.18 -14.65
N LEU A 257 18.19 9.62 -15.08
CA LEU A 257 18.91 10.78 -14.54
C LEU A 257 18.66 12.09 -15.34
N ARG A 258 17.66 12.11 -16.23
CA ARG A 258 17.32 13.23 -17.12
C ARG A 258 15.93 13.82 -16.80
N PRO A 259 15.63 15.05 -17.26
CA PRO A 259 14.26 15.59 -17.26
C PRO A 259 13.23 14.59 -17.81
N PHE A 260 12.07 14.52 -17.17
CA PHE A 260 10.98 13.64 -17.61
C PHE A 260 10.44 14.02 -19.00
N SER A 261 10.60 15.27 -19.42
CA SER A 261 10.34 15.74 -20.78
C SER A 261 11.11 14.94 -21.85
N GLU A 262 12.36 14.49 -21.59
CA GLU A 262 13.12 13.65 -22.53
C GLU A 262 12.48 12.27 -22.78
N ILE A 263 11.61 11.81 -21.88
CA ILE A 263 10.77 10.62 -22.08
C ILE A 263 9.52 11.02 -22.87
N VAL A 264 8.77 12.02 -22.39
CA VAL A 264 7.51 12.52 -22.99
C VAL A 264 7.67 12.91 -24.47
N ASP A 265 8.70 13.70 -24.79
CA ASP A 265 8.97 14.14 -26.16
C ASP A 265 9.46 13.00 -27.05
N SER A 266 10.20 12.03 -26.49
CA SER A 266 10.63 10.85 -27.25
C SER A 266 9.49 9.89 -27.63
N LEU A 267 8.34 10.01 -26.97
CA LEU A 267 7.09 9.32 -27.33
C LEU A 267 6.21 10.14 -28.29
N GLY A 268 6.58 11.40 -28.57
CA GLY A 268 5.89 12.27 -29.51
C GLY A 268 4.46 12.64 -29.09
N LEU A 269 4.19 12.74 -27.77
CA LEU A 269 2.87 13.11 -27.24
C LEU A 269 2.52 14.56 -27.63
N LYS A 270 1.30 14.80 -28.12
CA LYS A 270 0.84 16.06 -28.70
C LYS A 270 -0.46 16.59 -28.10
N ASN A 271 -1.24 15.77 -27.41
CA ASN A 271 -2.50 16.19 -26.82
C ASN A 271 -2.22 17.25 -25.72
N PRO A 272 -2.76 18.49 -25.82
CA PRO A 272 -2.43 19.56 -24.88
C PRO A 272 -2.81 19.22 -23.44
N PHE A 273 -3.98 18.60 -23.22
CA PHE A 273 -4.41 18.19 -21.90
C PHE A 273 -3.47 17.14 -21.29
N VAL A 274 -3.06 16.13 -22.07
CA VAL A 274 -2.09 15.11 -21.58
C VAL A 274 -0.78 15.76 -21.15
N ARG A 275 -0.23 16.70 -21.94
CA ARG A 275 1.02 17.39 -21.60
C ARG A 275 0.86 18.29 -20.36
N ASN A 276 -0.23 19.06 -20.29
CA ASN A 276 -0.58 19.89 -19.13
C ASN A 276 -0.77 19.06 -17.85
N TRP A 277 -1.40 17.89 -17.96
CA TRP A 277 -1.62 16.96 -16.84
C TRP A 277 -0.31 16.33 -16.37
N ILE A 278 0.61 15.96 -17.29
CA ILE A 278 1.96 15.51 -16.92
C ILE A 278 2.73 16.61 -16.18
N ASP A 279 2.71 17.84 -16.69
CA ASP A 279 3.38 18.97 -16.05
C ASP A 279 2.78 19.29 -14.67
N LEU A 280 1.45 19.18 -14.51
CA LEU A 280 0.80 19.29 -13.20
C LEU A 280 1.29 18.21 -12.24
N LEU A 281 1.28 16.93 -12.64
CA LEU A 281 1.73 15.84 -11.77
C LEU A 281 3.22 15.95 -11.42
N CYS A 282 4.08 16.39 -12.36
CA CYS A 282 5.47 16.71 -12.07
C CYS A 282 5.58 17.84 -11.03
N PHE A 283 4.83 18.93 -11.24
CA PHE A 283 4.90 20.11 -10.39
C PHE A 283 4.40 19.85 -8.97
N LEU A 284 3.32 19.08 -8.79
CA LEU A 284 2.78 18.73 -7.48
C LEU A 284 3.64 17.74 -6.68
N LEU A 285 4.55 17.01 -7.34
CA LEU A 285 5.45 16.04 -6.70
C LEU A 285 6.85 16.61 -6.44
N ALA A 286 7.47 17.18 -7.48
CA ALA A 286 8.87 17.64 -7.46
C ALA A 286 9.04 19.17 -7.34
N GLY A 287 7.95 19.95 -7.37
CA GLY A 287 8.00 21.42 -7.36
C GLY A 287 8.46 22.05 -8.70
N VAL A 288 8.57 21.25 -9.76
CA VAL A 288 8.99 21.65 -11.11
C VAL A 288 8.21 20.87 -12.18
N LYS A 289 8.02 21.46 -13.36
CA LYS A 289 7.40 20.82 -14.54
C LYS A 289 8.25 19.66 -15.09
N SER A 290 7.76 18.95 -16.10
CA SER A 290 8.45 17.80 -16.70
C SER A 290 9.84 18.13 -17.28
N ASP A 291 10.09 19.40 -17.64
CA ASP A 291 11.41 19.89 -18.07
C ASP A 291 12.43 20.06 -16.94
N GLY A 292 11.98 20.05 -15.68
CA GLY A 292 12.83 20.05 -14.48
C GLY A 292 12.79 18.75 -13.67
N ALA A 293 11.68 18.01 -13.70
CA ALA A 293 11.46 16.84 -12.85
C ALA A 293 12.35 15.64 -13.24
N LEU A 294 12.89 14.95 -12.24
CA LEU A 294 13.78 13.81 -12.45
C LEU A 294 13.00 12.58 -12.94
N SER A 295 13.40 12.00 -14.08
CA SER A 295 12.72 10.84 -14.66
C SER A 295 12.58 9.66 -13.68
N ALA A 296 13.60 9.36 -12.85
CA ALA A 296 13.53 8.29 -11.86
C ALA A 296 12.37 8.44 -10.85
N GLU A 297 12.10 9.66 -10.42
CA GLU A 297 11.04 9.99 -9.45
C GLU A 297 9.66 9.86 -10.10
N MET A 298 9.48 10.47 -11.28
CA MET A 298 8.22 10.37 -12.02
C MET A 298 7.90 8.94 -12.43
N VAL A 299 8.91 8.16 -12.86
CA VAL A 299 8.77 6.74 -13.20
C VAL A 299 8.37 5.89 -11.99
N TYR A 300 8.91 6.17 -10.80
CA TYR A 300 8.50 5.50 -9.56
C TYR A 300 7.04 5.83 -9.21
N MET A 301 6.68 7.12 -9.19
CA MET A 301 5.35 7.57 -8.79
C MET A 301 4.26 7.09 -9.75
N PHE A 302 4.50 7.12 -11.06
CA PHE A 302 3.56 6.57 -12.04
C PHE A 302 3.42 5.04 -11.93
N ALA A 303 4.49 4.30 -11.61
CA ALA A 303 4.38 2.86 -11.38
C ALA A 303 3.57 2.53 -10.11
N GLU A 304 3.75 3.29 -9.02
CA GLU A 304 2.96 3.11 -7.80
C GLU A 304 1.48 3.54 -7.93
N TRP A 305 1.18 4.58 -8.73
CA TRP A 305 -0.19 5.07 -8.91
C TRP A 305 -0.99 4.37 -10.02
N TYR A 306 -0.32 3.73 -11.00
CA TYR A 306 -0.98 3.01 -12.09
C TYR A 306 -0.73 1.48 -12.08
N LYS A 307 -0.29 0.90 -10.95
CA LYS A 307 -0.35 -0.55 -10.72
C LYS A 307 -1.79 -1.02 -10.44
N PRO A 308 -2.19 -2.25 -10.82
CA PRO A 308 -3.52 -2.78 -10.46
C PRO A 308 -3.70 -2.90 -8.94
N GLY A 309 -4.80 -2.38 -8.41
CA GLY A 309 -5.10 -2.42 -6.97
C GLY A 309 -4.30 -1.45 -6.11
N CYS A 310 -3.85 -0.32 -6.69
CA CYS A 310 -3.34 0.82 -5.93
C CYS A 310 -4.45 1.51 -5.12
N SER A 311 -4.05 2.16 -4.04
CA SER A 311 -4.83 3.14 -3.28
C SER A 311 -3.90 4.25 -2.82
N LEU A 312 -4.37 5.50 -2.78
CA LEU A 312 -3.77 6.53 -1.94
C LEU A 312 -4.20 6.32 -0.48
N GLU A 313 -3.52 7.01 0.42
CA GLU A 313 -3.68 6.84 1.87
C GLU A 313 -3.77 8.21 2.56
N TYR A 314 -4.37 8.24 3.74
CA TYR A 314 -4.30 9.39 4.64
C TYR A 314 -4.24 8.91 6.10
N PRO A 315 -3.26 9.36 6.92
CA PRO A 315 -3.16 8.95 8.32
C PRO A 315 -4.40 9.35 9.14
N LEU A 316 -4.96 8.43 9.93
CA LEU A 316 -6.25 8.67 10.62
C LEU A 316 -6.21 9.87 11.58
N GLU A 317 -5.08 10.09 12.27
CA GLU A 317 -4.85 11.23 13.18
C GLU A 317 -4.04 12.37 12.51
N GLY A 318 -4.07 12.42 11.18
CA GLY A 318 -3.39 13.43 10.35
C GLY A 318 -1.86 13.30 10.33
N SER A 319 -1.17 14.27 9.74
CA SER A 319 0.29 14.28 9.57
C SER A 319 1.06 14.10 10.88
N GLY A 320 0.51 14.55 12.01
CA GLY A 320 1.05 14.33 13.35
C GLY A 320 1.28 12.84 13.68
N ALA A 321 0.44 11.93 13.20
CA ALA A 321 0.57 10.48 13.44
C ALA A 321 1.91 9.90 12.93
N ILE A 322 2.44 10.47 11.84
CA ILE A 322 3.74 10.12 11.26
C ILE A 322 4.87 10.57 12.19
N ILE A 323 4.75 11.78 12.73
CA ILE A 323 5.72 12.37 13.64
C ILE A 323 5.75 11.59 14.96
N ASP A 324 4.59 11.27 15.52
CA ASP A 324 4.48 10.45 16.73
C ASP A 324 5.05 9.04 16.53
N ALA A 325 4.85 8.42 15.36
CA ALA A 325 5.49 7.14 15.04
C ALA A 325 7.02 7.22 15.00
N LEU A 326 7.59 8.24 14.36
CA LEU A 326 9.04 8.46 14.35
C LEU A 326 9.58 8.76 15.76
N VAL A 327 8.86 9.55 16.57
CA VAL A 327 9.25 9.88 17.95
C VAL A 327 9.15 8.67 18.88
N ARG A 328 8.15 7.79 18.72
CA ARG A 328 8.11 6.48 19.41
C ARG A 328 9.31 5.63 19.01
N GLY A 329 9.61 5.52 17.71
CA GLY A 329 10.77 4.81 17.19
C GLY A 329 12.11 5.31 17.77
N ILE A 330 12.31 6.63 17.86
CA ILE A 330 13.48 7.24 18.52
C ILE A 330 13.58 6.80 19.99
N LYS A 331 12.52 6.99 20.78
CA LYS A 331 12.49 6.65 22.22
C LYS A 331 12.71 5.16 22.48
N LYS A 332 12.11 4.30 21.65
CA LYS A 332 12.18 2.83 21.68
C LYS A 332 13.59 2.27 21.55
N PHE A 333 14.48 2.98 20.85
CA PHE A 333 15.91 2.64 20.75
C PHE A 333 16.81 3.59 21.57
N GLY A 334 16.27 4.25 22.60
CA GLY A 334 17.04 5.04 23.56
C GLY A 334 17.47 6.44 23.08
N GLY A 335 17.03 6.86 21.89
CA GLY A 335 17.27 8.22 21.39
C GLY A 335 16.43 9.25 22.14
N ARG A 336 16.95 10.49 22.23
CA ARG A 336 16.35 11.59 22.97
C ARG A 336 15.82 12.68 22.03
N LEU A 337 14.72 13.30 22.43
CA LEU A 337 14.16 14.51 21.82
C LEU A 337 13.97 15.56 22.90
N ALA A 338 14.49 16.76 22.69
CA ALA A 338 14.24 17.93 23.51
C ALA A 338 13.52 19.01 22.72
N LEU A 339 12.44 19.51 23.28
CA LEU A 339 11.61 20.59 22.74
C LEU A 339 12.06 21.94 23.34
N ARG A 340 11.59 23.06 22.78
CA ARG A 340 11.93 24.45 23.19
C ARG A 340 13.44 24.74 23.21
N SER A 341 14.24 23.89 22.58
CA SER A 341 15.70 23.83 22.62
C SER A 341 16.31 24.47 21.36
N HIS A 342 16.06 25.78 21.18
CA HIS A 342 16.53 26.50 20.00
C HIS A 342 18.06 26.62 19.97
N VAL A 343 18.67 26.00 18.96
CA VAL A 343 20.10 26.18 18.62
C VAL A 343 20.35 27.61 18.11
N GLU A 344 21.28 28.29 18.77
CA GLU A 344 21.80 29.62 18.39
C GLU A 344 22.90 29.51 17.34
N LYS A 345 23.82 28.54 17.50
CA LYS A 345 24.92 28.27 16.57
C LYS A 345 25.52 26.88 16.75
N ILE A 346 26.17 26.41 15.69
CA ILE A 346 27.02 25.21 15.68
C ILE A 346 28.39 25.59 16.25
N LEU A 347 28.98 24.70 17.06
CA LEU A 347 30.30 24.87 17.64
C LEU A 347 31.36 24.14 16.82
N ILE A 348 32.44 24.85 16.51
CA ILE A 348 33.56 24.36 15.70
C ILE A 348 34.85 24.53 16.50
N GLU A 349 35.59 23.44 16.63
CA GLU A 349 36.91 23.40 17.29
C GLU A 349 37.86 22.61 16.40
N ASN A 350 39.07 23.14 16.16
CA ASN A 350 40.05 22.53 15.24
C ASN A 350 39.48 22.21 13.84
N GLY A 351 38.60 23.07 13.32
CA GLY A 351 38.01 22.97 11.98
C GLY A 351 36.86 21.98 11.82
N ARG A 352 36.49 21.22 12.86
CA ARG A 352 35.39 20.23 12.85
C ARG A 352 34.22 20.66 13.73
N ALA A 353 33.01 20.20 13.43
CA ALA A 353 31.86 20.42 14.30
C ALA A 353 31.90 19.50 15.54
N VAL A 354 31.64 20.06 16.72
CA VAL A 354 31.81 19.38 18.03
C VAL A 354 30.60 19.51 18.95
N GLY A 355 29.49 20.03 18.44
CA GLY A 355 28.27 20.30 19.19
C GLY A 355 27.58 21.60 18.77
N VAL A 356 26.72 22.12 19.65
CA VAL A 356 25.94 23.33 19.44
C VAL A 356 25.85 24.16 20.72
N LYS A 357 25.54 25.46 20.59
CA LYS A 357 25.08 26.32 21.67
C LYS A 357 23.59 26.61 21.50
N LEU A 358 22.82 26.47 22.57
CA LEU A 358 21.42 26.86 22.64
C LEU A 358 21.28 28.34 22.99
N GLN A 359 20.15 28.95 22.62
CA GLN A 359 19.79 30.33 22.98
C GLN A 359 19.70 30.53 24.52
N SER A 360 19.47 29.46 25.28
CA SER A 360 19.56 29.45 26.75
C SER A 360 20.97 29.63 27.31
N GLY A 361 21.99 29.68 26.44
CA GLY A 361 23.41 29.69 26.79
C GLY A 361 24.01 28.29 26.97
N GLN A 362 23.19 27.25 27.15
CA GLN A 362 23.66 25.87 27.34
C GLN A 362 24.42 25.36 26.12
N ILE A 363 25.53 24.67 26.35
CA ILE A 363 26.30 23.97 25.31
C ILE A 363 25.91 22.50 25.32
N VAL A 364 25.70 21.92 24.14
CA VAL A 364 25.46 20.48 23.94
C VAL A 364 26.59 19.94 23.08
N ARG A 365 27.35 18.96 23.58
CA ARG A 365 28.50 18.36 22.89
C ARG A 365 28.08 17.18 22.01
N ALA A 366 28.79 17.01 20.89
CA ALA A 366 28.63 15.89 19.97
C ALA A 366 29.96 15.13 19.83
N ARG A 367 29.98 13.84 20.20
CA ARG A 367 31.21 13.02 20.16
C ARG A 367 31.60 12.57 18.75
N LYS A 368 30.63 12.45 17.83
CA LYS A 368 30.82 11.93 16.46
C LYS A 368 30.38 12.89 15.36
N ALA A 369 29.19 13.49 15.46
CA ALA A 369 28.68 14.39 14.43
C ALA A 369 27.57 15.36 14.89
N VAL A 370 27.44 16.47 14.17
CA VAL A 370 26.25 17.34 14.17
C VAL A 370 25.53 17.16 12.84
N VAL A 371 24.21 16.95 12.89
CA VAL A 371 23.35 16.82 11.71
C VAL A 371 22.32 17.96 11.71
N SER A 372 22.31 18.78 10.68
CA SER A 372 21.30 19.80 10.48
C SER A 372 20.11 19.27 9.67
N ASN A 373 18.89 19.42 10.19
CA ASN A 373 17.64 19.39 9.44
C ASN A 373 17.05 20.81 9.28
N ALA A 374 17.79 21.86 9.67
CA ALA A 374 17.54 23.19 9.12
C ALA A 374 17.95 23.19 7.63
N SER A 375 17.40 24.08 6.81
CA SER A 375 17.79 24.12 5.39
C SER A 375 19.27 24.45 5.24
N MET A 376 19.90 24.15 4.10
CA MET A 376 21.31 24.50 3.90
C MET A 376 21.57 26.02 3.95
N TRP A 377 20.57 26.86 3.67
CA TRP A 377 20.66 28.30 3.84
C TRP A 377 20.65 28.69 5.31
N ASP A 378 19.66 28.21 6.08
CA ASP A 378 19.56 28.47 7.53
C ASP A 378 20.75 27.87 8.30
N THR A 379 21.32 26.77 7.79
CA THR A 379 22.52 26.14 8.36
C THR A 379 23.77 26.99 8.17
N LEU A 380 23.88 27.80 7.11
CA LEU A 380 24.97 28.78 7.00
C LEU A 380 24.87 29.86 8.09
N ASP A 381 23.67 30.31 8.42
CA ASP A 381 23.45 31.33 9.44
C ASP A 381 23.74 30.82 10.87
N LEU A 382 23.75 29.50 11.07
CA LEU A 382 24.19 28.84 12.32
C LEU A 382 25.72 28.67 12.42
N LEU A 383 26.50 29.03 11.40
CA LEU A 383 27.95 28.86 11.37
C LEU A 383 28.71 30.18 11.64
N PRO A 384 29.93 30.14 12.19
CA PRO A 384 30.83 31.29 12.19
C PRO A 384 31.08 31.79 10.74
N PRO A 385 31.14 33.11 10.47
CA PRO A 385 31.18 33.65 9.10
C PRO A 385 32.29 33.11 8.18
N ASP A 386 33.45 32.77 8.74
CA ASP A 386 34.61 32.26 8.01
C ASP A 386 34.80 30.73 8.15
N ALA A 387 33.83 30.01 8.71
CA ALA A 387 33.93 28.57 8.96
C ALA A 387 33.85 27.68 7.70
N VAL A 388 33.33 28.22 6.59
CA VAL A 388 33.26 27.54 5.29
C VAL A 388 33.79 28.44 4.18
N PRO A 389 34.48 27.89 3.16
CA PRO A 389 35.02 28.67 2.05
C PRO A 389 33.94 29.52 1.37
N ARG A 390 34.29 30.76 0.95
CA ARG A 390 33.35 31.66 0.27
C ARG A 390 32.69 31.00 -0.94
N SER A 391 33.45 30.26 -1.75
CA SER A 391 32.92 29.48 -2.88
C SER A 391 31.81 28.47 -2.51
N TYR A 392 31.79 27.93 -1.30
CA TYR A 392 30.69 27.11 -0.80
C TYR A 392 29.49 27.96 -0.38
N GLN A 393 29.73 29.07 0.34
CA GLN A 393 28.68 30.02 0.72
C GLN A 393 27.96 30.58 -0.51
N ASP A 394 28.74 31.01 -1.51
CA ASP A 394 28.26 31.61 -2.74
C ASP A 394 27.48 30.58 -3.57
N LYS A 395 27.95 29.32 -3.64
CA LYS A 395 27.19 28.22 -4.28
C LYS A 395 25.84 27.97 -3.60
N VAL A 396 25.79 27.92 -2.27
CA VAL A 396 24.53 27.74 -1.52
C VAL A 396 23.60 28.94 -1.74
N LYS A 397 24.10 30.17 -1.58
CA LYS A 397 23.32 31.41 -1.79
C LYS A 397 22.79 31.56 -3.21
N ALA A 398 23.55 31.12 -4.22
CA ALA A 398 23.16 31.12 -5.63
C ALA A 398 22.32 29.90 -6.06
N THR A 399 22.06 28.92 -5.17
CA THR A 399 21.22 27.77 -5.52
C THR A 399 19.75 28.22 -5.67
N PRO A 400 19.09 27.91 -6.80
CA PRO A 400 17.67 28.22 -7.00
C PRO A 400 16.78 27.66 -5.89
N GLN A 401 15.70 28.37 -5.57
CA GLN A 401 14.75 28.05 -4.51
C GLN A 401 13.34 28.08 -5.08
N CYS A 402 12.47 27.18 -4.63
CA CYS A 402 11.04 27.28 -4.91
C CYS A 402 10.48 28.57 -4.29
N GLU A 403 9.40 29.11 -4.86
CA GLU A 403 8.65 30.17 -4.18
C GLU A 403 7.87 29.61 -2.99
N SER A 404 7.28 30.51 -2.20
CA SER A 404 6.67 30.14 -0.92
C SER A 404 5.18 29.82 -1.08
N PHE A 405 4.49 29.70 0.05
CA PHE A 405 3.17 29.07 0.17
C PHE A 405 2.20 30.05 0.81
N MET A 406 0.99 30.12 0.25
CA MET A 406 -0.21 30.61 0.94
C MET A 406 -1.00 29.39 1.42
N HIS A 407 -1.42 29.36 2.69
CA HIS A 407 -2.26 28.31 3.25
C HIS A 407 -3.58 28.93 3.76
N LEU A 408 -4.66 28.16 3.76
CA LEU A 408 -5.98 28.50 4.28
C LEU A 408 -6.50 27.30 5.08
N HIS A 409 -6.71 27.49 6.39
CA HIS A 409 -7.18 26.46 7.30
C HIS A 409 -8.57 26.83 7.84
N LEU A 410 -9.56 25.97 7.62
CA LEU A 410 -10.96 26.21 7.96
C LEU A 410 -11.55 25.09 8.82
N GLY A 411 -12.36 25.48 9.81
CA GLY A 411 -13.26 24.59 10.55
C GLY A 411 -14.71 25.08 10.38
N PHE A 412 -15.64 24.20 10.03
CA PHE A 412 -17.04 24.54 9.69
C PHE A 412 -17.98 23.32 9.80
N ASP A 413 -19.31 23.52 9.87
CA ASP A 413 -20.30 22.40 9.91
C ASP A 413 -20.39 21.61 8.60
N VAL A 414 -20.60 20.30 8.68
CA VAL A 414 -20.79 19.42 7.50
C VAL A 414 -21.96 19.85 6.62
N GLU A 415 -23.02 20.41 7.22
CA GLU A 415 -24.20 20.94 6.50
C GLU A 415 -23.87 22.08 5.51
N ASN A 416 -22.73 22.76 5.71
CA ASN A 416 -22.29 23.85 4.87
C ASN A 416 -21.47 23.39 3.64
N ALA A 417 -21.31 22.08 3.41
CA ALA A 417 -20.71 21.53 2.20
C ALA A 417 -21.69 20.64 1.42
N ARG A 418 -21.32 20.24 0.21
CA ARG A 418 -21.98 19.20 -0.59
C ARG A 418 -21.87 17.82 0.07
N GLU A 419 -22.84 16.93 -0.17
CA GLU A 419 -22.88 15.57 0.39
C GLU A 419 -21.86 14.60 -0.22
N ASP A 420 -21.48 14.83 -1.47
CA ASP A 420 -20.51 14.04 -2.25
C ASP A 420 -19.08 14.61 -2.16
N LEU A 421 -18.69 15.13 -1.00
CA LEU A 421 -17.40 15.76 -0.79
C LEU A 421 -16.26 14.73 -0.69
N GLY A 422 -15.31 14.80 -1.63
CA GLY A 422 -14.09 13.97 -1.61
C GLY A 422 -13.03 14.53 -0.66
N ILE A 423 -11.99 13.72 -0.37
CA ILE A 423 -10.89 14.15 0.52
C ILE A 423 -10.02 15.22 -0.15
N HIS A 424 -9.71 15.07 -1.44
CA HIS A 424 -8.78 15.96 -2.14
C HIS A 424 -9.42 16.61 -3.36
N HIS A 425 -9.13 17.89 -3.55
CA HIS A 425 -9.54 18.69 -4.69
C HIS A 425 -8.35 19.45 -5.27
N ILE A 426 -8.23 19.50 -6.60
CA ILE A 426 -7.21 20.27 -7.33
C ILE A 426 -7.93 21.28 -8.21
N VAL A 427 -7.60 22.57 -8.08
CA VAL A 427 -8.12 23.65 -8.91
C VAL A 427 -6.99 24.26 -9.74
N VAL A 428 -7.11 24.24 -11.06
CA VAL A 428 -6.22 24.92 -12.00
C VAL A 428 -7.00 26.02 -12.71
N ASN A 429 -6.58 27.27 -12.57
CA ASN A 429 -7.34 28.43 -13.05
C ASN A 429 -7.17 28.71 -14.55
N ASP A 430 -5.98 28.49 -15.12
CA ASP A 430 -5.68 28.77 -16.53
C ASP A 430 -4.42 28.01 -17.01
N TRP A 431 -4.56 27.04 -17.91
CA TRP A 431 -3.43 26.29 -18.45
C TRP A 431 -2.40 27.17 -19.18
N ASN A 432 -2.83 28.27 -19.80
CA ASN A 432 -1.95 29.11 -20.64
C ASN A 432 -0.87 29.84 -19.83
N LYS A 433 -1.02 29.93 -18.51
CA LYS A 433 -0.02 30.49 -17.60
C LYS A 433 1.08 29.49 -17.22
N GLY A 434 0.84 28.19 -17.36
CA GLY A 434 1.64 27.12 -16.77
C GLY A 434 1.27 26.86 -15.30
N VAL A 435 1.46 25.61 -14.86
CA VAL A 435 1.11 25.15 -13.49
C VAL A 435 1.96 25.79 -12.39
N ASP A 436 3.16 26.23 -12.76
CA ASP A 436 4.18 26.90 -11.94
C ASP A 436 3.93 28.41 -11.75
N ALA A 437 2.90 28.98 -12.39
CA ALA A 437 2.60 30.39 -12.29
C ALA A 437 1.91 30.81 -10.97
N ASP A 438 2.19 32.04 -10.56
CA ASP A 438 1.54 32.78 -9.47
C ASP A 438 0.06 32.44 -9.32
N GLN A 439 -0.28 31.81 -8.20
CA GLN A 439 -1.66 31.53 -7.79
C GLN A 439 -2.49 30.72 -8.81
N ASN A 440 -1.87 30.06 -9.79
CA ASN A 440 -2.62 29.38 -10.84
C ASN A 440 -3.22 28.05 -10.37
N VAL A 441 -2.53 27.34 -9.47
CA VAL A 441 -2.95 26.06 -8.88
C VAL A 441 -3.26 26.23 -7.40
N VAL A 442 -4.37 25.66 -6.94
CA VAL A 442 -4.73 25.49 -5.53
C VAL A 442 -5.04 24.02 -5.24
N LEU A 443 -4.47 23.50 -4.16
CA LEU A 443 -4.78 22.19 -3.59
C LEU A 443 -5.70 22.36 -2.38
N ILE A 444 -6.57 21.38 -2.14
CA ILE A 444 -7.49 21.36 -0.99
C ILE A 444 -7.53 19.93 -0.43
N SER A 445 -7.48 19.82 0.90
CA SER A 445 -7.66 18.60 1.67
C SER A 445 -8.79 18.78 2.69
N VAL A 446 -9.72 17.84 2.76
CA VAL A 446 -10.82 17.76 3.74
C VAL A 446 -10.82 16.38 4.40
N PRO A 447 -9.79 16.07 5.23
CA PRO A 447 -9.54 14.69 5.67
C PRO A 447 -10.65 14.11 6.56
N THR A 448 -11.48 14.95 7.18
CA THR A 448 -12.65 14.55 7.96
C THR A 448 -13.71 13.77 7.17
N VAL A 449 -13.67 13.72 5.84
CA VAL A 449 -14.56 12.84 5.06
C VAL A 449 -14.18 11.35 5.16
N LEU A 450 -12.96 11.03 5.61
CA LEU A 450 -12.50 9.65 5.84
C LEU A 450 -12.57 9.22 7.31
N GLY A 451 -12.83 10.13 8.25
CA GLY A 451 -12.90 9.81 9.68
C GLY A 451 -13.05 11.02 10.59
N ASN A 452 -13.72 10.82 11.74
CA ASN A 452 -14.18 11.90 12.62
C ASN A 452 -13.15 12.37 13.66
N GLY A 453 -11.89 11.92 13.60
CA GLY A 453 -10.87 12.21 14.65
C GLY A 453 -10.30 13.64 14.63
N LEU A 454 -10.42 14.35 13.51
CA LEU A 454 -9.73 15.63 13.28
C LEU A 454 -10.58 16.89 13.51
N ALA A 455 -11.86 16.76 13.84
CA ALA A 455 -12.75 17.87 14.13
C ALA A 455 -13.83 17.48 15.14
N PRO A 456 -14.55 18.44 15.75
CA PRO A 456 -15.68 18.13 16.61
C PRO A 456 -16.80 17.38 15.84
N PRO A 457 -17.65 16.58 16.51
CA PRO A 457 -18.75 15.89 15.86
C PRO A 457 -19.66 16.85 15.06
N GLY A 458 -19.99 16.49 13.82
CA GLY A 458 -20.77 17.34 12.91
C GLY A 458 -19.99 18.47 12.23
N LYS A 459 -18.66 18.51 12.39
CA LYS A 459 -17.78 19.50 11.73
C LYS A 459 -16.81 18.85 10.73
N HIS A 460 -16.30 19.65 9.80
CA HIS A 460 -15.18 19.33 8.93
C HIS A 460 -13.96 20.19 9.24
N VAL A 461 -12.78 19.63 8.99
CA VAL A 461 -11.50 20.35 8.92
C VAL A 461 -11.07 20.43 7.45
N LEU A 462 -10.57 21.58 7.02
CA LEU A 462 -10.08 21.81 5.67
C LEU A 462 -8.74 22.55 5.69
N HIS A 463 -7.82 22.10 4.85
CA HIS A 463 -6.57 22.79 4.53
C HIS A 463 -6.47 22.98 3.01
N ALA A 464 -6.47 24.22 2.55
CA ALA A 464 -6.18 24.60 1.16
C ALA A 464 -4.84 25.34 1.06
N TYR A 465 -4.12 25.22 -0.04
CA TYR A 465 -2.83 25.90 -0.22
C TYR A 465 -2.42 26.08 -1.69
N THR A 466 -1.56 27.07 -1.95
CA THR A 466 -0.81 27.19 -3.21
C THR A 466 0.48 26.36 -3.13
N PRO A 467 0.78 25.49 -4.10
CA PRO A 467 1.94 24.58 -4.04
C PRO A 467 3.23 25.29 -4.48
N GLY A 468 3.76 26.19 -3.65
CA GLY A 468 5.08 26.81 -3.86
C GLY A 468 5.12 27.89 -4.95
N THR A 469 4.00 28.56 -5.21
CA THR A 469 3.84 29.60 -6.25
C THR A 469 3.56 31.01 -5.70
N GLU A 470 3.78 31.28 -4.41
CA GLU A 470 3.62 32.63 -3.83
C GLU A 470 4.98 33.35 -3.73
N PRO A 471 5.25 34.39 -4.54
CA PRO A 471 6.57 35.02 -4.59
C PRO A 471 6.96 35.67 -3.27
N PHE A 472 8.09 35.23 -2.68
CA PHE A 472 8.54 35.75 -1.38
C PHE A 472 8.80 37.27 -1.40
N SER A 473 9.22 37.81 -2.54
CA SER A 473 9.55 39.23 -2.74
C SER A 473 8.38 40.19 -2.46
N LEU A 474 7.13 39.75 -2.66
CA LEU A 474 5.93 40.54 -2.31
C LEU A 474 5.78 40.74 -0.79
N TRP A 475 6.45 39.90 -0.01
CA TRP A 475 6.33 39.81 1.45
C TRP A 475 7.60 40.26 2.18
N GLU A 476 8.70 40.49 1.47
CA GLU A 476 9.99 40.81 2.06
C GLU A 476 9.98 42.18 2.73
N GLY A 477 10.54 42.27 3.95
CA GLY A 477 10.59 43.50 4.74
C GLY A 477 9.27 43.93 5.41
N LEU A 478 8.11 43.32 5.09
CA LEU A 478 6.83 43.70 5.69
C LEU A 478 6.76 43.35 7.19
N ASP A 479 6.35 44.30 8.02
CA ASP A 479 5.94 44.02 9.40
C ASP A 479 4.62 43.25 9.43
N ARG A 480 4.63 42.10 10.11
CA ARG A 480 3.46 41.23 10.31
C ARG A 480 2.33 41.84 11.15
N LYS A 481 2.59 42.89 11.94
CA LYS A 481 1.54 43.61 12.71
C LYS A 481 0.92 44.80 11.94
N SER A 482 1.54 45.22 10.84
CA SER A 482 1.09 46.33 9.99
C SER A 482 -0.30 46.12 9.39
N ALA A 483 -0.90 47.21 8.88
CA ALA A 483 -2.12 47.15 8.09
C ALA A 483 -1.87 46.65 6.65
N GLU A 484 -0.68 46.95 6.10
CA GLU A 484 -0.25 46.55 4.77
C GLU A 484 -0.13 45.03 4.62
N TYR A 485 0.61 44.38 5.53
CA TYR A 485 0.69 42.91 5.59
C TYR A 485 -0.68 42.25 5.70
N ARG A 486 -1.61 42.82 6.49
CA ARG A 486 -2.97 42.29 6.63
C ARG A 486 -3.79 42.43 5.34
N ARG A 487 -3.73 43.59 4.68
CA ARG A 487 -4.40 43.79 3.40
C ARG A 487 -3.86 42.87 2.32
N LEU A 488 -2.53 42.78 2.16
CA LEU A 488 -1.90 41.87 1.20
C LEU A 488 -2.29 40.41 1.47
N LYS A 489 -2.42 40.03 2.74
CA LYS A 489 -2.80 38.67 3.15
C LYS A 489 -4.27 38.34 2.93
N GLU A 490 -5.15 39.32 3.03
CA GLU A 490 -6.54 39.19 2.59
C GLU A 490 -6.58 39.02 1.06
N GLU A 491 -5.99 39.97 0.33
CA GLU A 491 -5.92 40.04 -1.14
C GLU A 491 -5.34 38.76 -1.78
N ARG A 492 -4.15 38.32 -1.35
CA ARG A 492 -3.49 37.11 -1.88
C ARG A 492 -4.12 35.80 -1.40
N SER A 493 -5.01 35.81 -0.41
CA SER A 493 -5.75 34.61 0.01
C SER A 493 -7.00 34.31 -0.82
N GLU A 494 -7.50 35.31 -1.56
CA GLU A 494 -8.78 35.25 -2.29
C GLU A 494 -8.86 34.10 -3.31
N VAL A 495 -7.73 33.70 -3.89
CA VAL A 495 -7.66 32.55 -4.81
C VAL A 495 -8.02 31.23 -4.13
N MET A 496 -7.56 31.02 -2.90
CA MET A 496 -7.87 29.81 -2.12
C MET A 496 -9.32 29.81 -1.67
N TRP A 497 -9.86 30.98 -1.30
CA TRP A 497 -11.28 31.10 -0.96
C TRP A 497 -12.19 30.73 -2.13
N LYS A 498 -11.90 31.23 -3.34
CA LYS A 498 -12.65 30.87 -4.55
C LYS A 498 -12.56 29.38 -4.89
N ALA A 499 -11.38 28.78 -4.74
CA ALA A 499 -11.18 27.34 -4.91
C ALA A 499 -12.00 26.52 -3.89
N VAL A 500 -12.05 26.97 -2.63
CA VAL A 500 -12.88 26.34 -1.58
C VAL A 500 -14.38 26.51 -1.84
N GLU A 501 -14.83 27.69 -2.29
CA GLU A 501 -16.23 27.93 -2.66
C GLU A 501 -16.67 27.04 -3.83
N LEU A 502 -15.80 26.84 -4.82
CA LEU A 502 -16.00 25.92 -5.94
C LEU A 502 -16.04 24.44 -5.48
N ALA A 503 -15.17 24.05 -4.55
CA ALA A 503 -15.07 22.68 -4.07
C ALA A 503 -16.23 22.27 -3.15
N LEU A 504 -16.56 23.10 -2.16
CA LEU A 504 -17.61 22.84 -1.17
C LEU A 504 -19.03 23.10 -1.71
N GLY A 505 -19.16 23.95 -2.74
CA GLY A 505 -20.42 24.24 -3.42
C GLY A 505 -21.31 25.27 -2.72
N PRO A 506 -22.52 25.53 -3.25
CA PRO A 506 -23.34 26.71 -2.91
C PRO A 506 -23.95 26.70 -1.49
N ARG A 507 -23.81 25.62 -0.71
CA ARG A 507 -24.15 25.62 0.73
C ARG A 507 -23.09 26.33 1.58
N PHE A 508 -21.87 26.49 1.05
CA PHE A 508 -20.76 27.06 1.79
C PHE A 508 -20.89 28.56 1.96
N SER A 509 -20.44 29.04 3.12
CA SER A 509 -20.38 30.47 3.42
C SER A 509 -19.16 30.76 4.26
N ARG A 510 -18.29 31.65 3.78
CA ARG A 510 -17.08 32.08 4.49
C ARG A 510 -17.36 32.58 5.91
N GLU A 511 -18.59 33.03 6.21
CA GLU A 511 -18.97 33.54 7.54
C GLU A 511 -19.46 32.49 8.53
N LYS A 512 -19.74 31.26 8.08
CA LYS A 512 -20.14 30.16 8.97
C LYS A 512 -18.96 29.35 9.53
N CYS A 513 -17.72 29.61 9.10
CA CYS A 513 -16.55 28.88 9.60
C CYS A 513 -16.22 29.27 11.06
N ASP A 514 -16.25 28.30 11.97
CA ASP A 514 -15.82 28.41 13.37
C ASP A 514 -14.35 28.82 13.50
N VAL A 515 -13.51 28.37 12.56
CA VAL A 515 -12.08 28.66 12.47
C VAL A 515 -11.77 29.14 11.06
N LYS A 516 -11.01 30.25 10.96
CA LYS A 516 -10.48 30.80 9.72
C LYS A 516 -9.04 31.25 9.96
N LEU A 517 -8.05 30.57 9.38
CA LEU A 517 -6.64 30.94 9.49
C LEU A 517 -6.03 31.06 8.09
N VAL A 518 -5.18 32.05 7.88
CA VAL A 518 -4.39 32.16 6.65
C VAL A 518 -2.90 32.05 7.01
N GLY A 519 -2.20 31.11 6.38
CA GLY A 519 -0.74 31.07 6.29
C GLY A 519 -0.26 31.90 5.11
N SER A 520 0.90 32.54 5.26
CA SER A 520 1.58 33.29 4.20
C SER A 520 3.09 33.12 4.32
N PRO A 521 3.92 33.56 3.37
CA PRO A 521 5.36 33.33 3.40
C PRO A 521 6.08 33.78 4.69
N LEU A 522 5.74 34.95 5.25
CA LEU A 522 6.26 35.38 6.57
C LEU A 522 5.69 34.58 7.76
N THR A 523 4.56 33.89 7.57
CA THR A 523 4.00 32.93 8.53
C THR A 523 4.86 31.67 8.55
N HIS A 524 5.10 31.09 7.37
CA HIS A 524 5.94 29.90 7.19
C HIS A 524 7.40 30.15 7.60
N LYS A 525 8.00 31.30 7.23
CA LYS A 525 9.35 31.70 7.67
C LYS A 525 9.50 31.75 9.21
N ARG A 526 8.44 32.13 9.95
CA ARG A 526 8.45 32.11 11.43
C ARG A 526 8.30 30.69 11.98
N PHE A 527 7.25 29.96 11.60
CA PHE A 527 6.90 28.69 12.25
C PHE A 527 7.77 27.51 11.80
N LEU A 528 8.25 27.52 10.56
CA LEU A 528 9.20 26.52 10.10
C LEU A 528 10.65 26.89 10.46
N ARG A 529 10.91 28.18 10.78
CA ARG A 529 12.26 28.76 10.90
C ARG A 529 13.16 28.45 9.70
N ARG A 530 12.59 28.65 8.50
CA ARG A 530 13.23 28.36 7.21
C ARG A 530 13.40 29.61 6.38
N ASN A 531 14.50 29.68 5.62
CA ASN A 531 14.71 30.74 4.66
C ASN A 531 13.51 30.84 3.69
N ARG A 532 13.08 32.07 3.43
CA ARG A 532 11.88 32.45 2.64
C ARG A 532 10.55 31.76 3.01
N GLY A 533 10.52 30.89 4.04
CA GLY A 533 9.39 29.99 4.26
C GLY A 533 9.13 29.05 3.06
N THR A 534 10.18 28.54 2.41
CA THR A 534 10.07 27.66 1.24
C THR A 534 10.51 26.20 1.52
N TYR A 535 10.12 25.30 0.62
CA TYR A 535 10.56 23.90 0.58
C TYR A 535 11.62 23.73 -0.51
N GLY A 536 12.82 23.30 -0.11
CA GLY A 536 13.94 22.90 -0.95
C GLY A 536 14.43 23.86 -2.05
N PRO A 537 15.29 23.34 -2.96
CA PRO A 537 15.82 24.07 -4.09
C PRO A 537 15.05 23.76 -5.39
N ALA A 538 14.81 24.78 -6.22
CA ALA A 538 14.18 24.63 -7.54
C ALA A 538 15.22 24.25 -8.63
N ILE A 539 15.95 23.14 -8.42
CA ILE A 539 16.97 22.67 -9.37
C ILE A 539 16.30 21.83 -10.46
N LYS A 540 16.44 22.24 -11.72
CA LYS A 540 16.07 21.40 -12.87
C LYS A 540 17.07 20.26 -13.08
N ALA A 541 16.55 19.07 -13.34
CA ALA A 541 17.36 17.91 -13.72
C ALA A 541 18.24 18.23 -14.94
N GLY A 542 19.48 17.76 -14.93
CA GLY A 542 20.44 17.98 -16.02
C GLY A 542 21.15 19.34 -16.03
N GLU A 543 20.57 20.41 -15.44
CA GLU A 543 21.23 21.72 -15.30
C GLU A 543 22.23 21.74 -14.13
N ALA A 544 21.84 21.19 -12.97
CA ALA A 544 22.68 21.06 -11.80
C ALA A 544 22.34 19.81 -10.98
N THR A 545 23.21 19.45 -10.02
CA THR A 545 22.95 18.39 -9.05
C THR A 545 22.42 18.96 -7.73
N PHE A 546 21.50 18.23 -7.09
CA PHE A 546 21.03 18.55 -5.74
C PHE A 546 22.21 18.60 -4.74
N PRO A 547 22.16 19.46 -3.71
CA PRO A 547 23.19 19.52 -2.68
C PRO A 547 23.39 18.18 -1.98
N GLY A 548 24.64 17.73 -1.85
CA GLY A 548 24.97 16.54 -1.06
C GLY A 548 24.80 16.77 0.45
N GLN A 549 24.76 15.69 1.21
CA GLN A 549 24.55 15.73 2.66
C GLN A 549 25.82 16.14 3.45
N ALA A 550 27.00 16.01 2.85
CA ALA A 550 28.26 16.41 3.48
C ALA A 550 28.54 17.92 3.29
N THR A 551 29.07 18.57 4.33
CA THR A 551 29.54 19.96 4.27
C THR A 551 31.07 20.04 4.22
N PRO A 552 31.67 21.22 3.94
CA PRO A 552 33.13 21.39 4.02
C PRO A 552 33.71 21.27 5.44
N ILE A 553 32.86 21.24 6.47
CA ILE A 553 33.26 21.07 7.88
C ILE A 553 33.17 19.58 8.22
N PRO A 554 34.29 18.91 8.58
CA PRO A 554 34.26 17.54 9.08
C PRO A 554 33.31 17.41 10.28
N GLN A 555 32.60 16.29 10.34
CA GLN A 555 31.60 15.98 11.37
C GLN A 555 30.33 16.86 11.33
N LEU A 556 30.13 17.71 10.30
CA LEU A 556 28.87 18.41 10.04
C LEU A 556 28.19 17.90 8.75
N PHE A 557 26.93 17.47 8.88
CA PHE A 557 26.08 16.99 7.80
C PHE A 557 24.76 17.76 7.75
N CYS A 558 24.13 17.79 6.57
CA CYS A 558 22.79 18.34 6.33
C CYS A 558 21.86 17.23 5.81
N CYS A 559 20.59 17.26 6.21
CA CYS A 559 19.55 16.34 5.75
C CYS A 559 18.20 17.04 5.57
N GLY A 560 17.25 16.35 4.94
CA GLY A 560 15.95 16.90 4.57
C GLY A 560 15.94 17.50 3.15
N ASP A 561 14.91 18.30 2.88
CA ASP A 561 14.48 18.74 1.55
C ASP A 561 15.45 19.68 0.82
N SER A 562 16.39 20.31 1.53
CA SER A 562 17.46 21.11 0.92
C SER A 562 18.67 20.29 0.48
N THR A 563 18.60 18.95 0.52
CA THR A 563 19.68 18.03 0.14
C THR A 563 19.13 16.84 -0.64
N PHE A 564 19.99 16.13 -1.36
CA PHE A 564 19.64 14.91 -2.10
C PHE A 564 18.95 13.88 -1.18
N PRO A 565 17.85 13.21 -1.62
CA PRO A 565 17.29 13.27 -2.97
C PRO A 565 16.58 14.56 -3.38
N GLY A 566 15.88 15.24 -2.46
CA GLY A 566 15.16 16.49 -2.77
C GLY A 566 13.89 16.72 -1.93
N ILE A 567 12.93 17.43 -2.53
CA ILE A 567 11.65 17.85 -1.92
C ILE A 567 10.69 16.66 -1.79
N GLY A 568 9.71 16.76 -0.89
CA GLY A 568 8.65 15.78 -0.72
C GLY A 568 8.93 14.74 0.37
N VAL A 569 7.87 14.22 0.99
CA VAL A 569 7.96 13.31 2.15
C VAL A 569 8.86 12.07 1.91
N PRO A 570 8.81 11.39 0.75
CA PRO A 570 9.69 10.24 0.49
C PRO A 570 11.18 10.64 0.42
N ALA A 571 11.50 11.70 -0.32
CA ALA A 571 12.86 12.18 -0.51
C ALA A 571 13.46 12.72 0.81
N VAL A 572 12.67 13.44 1.60
CA VAL A 572 13.05 13.94 2.94
C VAL A 572 13.41 12.78 3.88
N ALA A 573 12.60 11.71 3.90
CA ALA A 573 12.90 10.53 4.71
C ALA A 573 14.15 9.79 4.22
N ALA A 574 14.34 9.66 2.90
CA ALA A 574 15.54 9.07 2.30
C ALA A 574 16.81 9.88 2.62
N SER A 575 16.77 11.21 2.55
CA SER A 575 17.88 12.08 2.92
C SER A 575 18.32 11.87 4.38
N GLY A 576 17.36 11.78 5.31
CA GLY A 576 17.62 11.44 6.71
C GLY A 576 18.28 10.07 6.89
N ALA A 577 17.77 9.05 6.18
CA ALA A 577 18.33 7.70 6.22
C ALA A 577 19.75 7.62 5.66
N ILE A 578 20.04 8.30 4.54
CA ILE A 578 21.38 8.37 3.95
C ILE A 578 22.40 8.92 4.95
N VAL A 579 22.07 9.98 5.72
CA VAL A 579 22.99 10.51 6.74
C VAL A 579 23.20 9.52 7.88
N ALA A 580 22.13 8.92 8.42
CA ALA A 580 22.24 7.90 9.48
C ALA A 580 23.13 6.73 9.06
N ASN A 581 22.93 6.22 7.84
CA ASN A 581 23.71 5.14 7.25
C ASN A 581 25.18 5.51 7.00
N THR A 582 25.47 6.79 6.70
CA THR A 582 26.84 7.29 6.44
C THR A 582 27.63 7.47 7.74
N LEU A 583 26.94 7.73 8.86
CA LEU A 583 27.54 7.93 10.19
C LEU A 583 27.91 6.65 10.94
N VAL A 584 27.51 5.47 10.43
CA VAL A 584 27.80 4.16 11.03
C VAL A 584 28.63 3.28 10.10
N SER A 585 29.24 2.22 10.63
CA SER A 585 30.10 1.34 9.84
C SER A 585 29.36 0.60 8.72
N VAL A 586 30.12 0.06 7.76
CA VAL A 586 29.55 -0.78 6.69
C VAL A 586 28.89 -2.04 7.26
N SER A 587 29.49 -2.64 8.31
CA SER A 587 28.94 -3.82 8.99
C SER A 587 27.59 -3.53 9.64
N GLN A 588 27.50 -2.51 10.51
CA GLN A 588 26.26 -2.16 11.22
C GLN A 588 25.10 -1.87 10.26
N HIS A 589 25.36 -1.21 9.12
CA HIS A 589 24.35 -0.98 8.11
C HIS A 589 23.97 -2.28 7.38
N SER A 590 24.91 -3.17 7.03
CA SER A 590 24.54 -4.50 6.51
C SER A 590 23.70 -5.26 7.53
N GLU A 591 24.08 -5.28 8.82
CA GLU A 591 23.34 -5.92 9.90
C GLU A 591 21.90 -5.40 10.02
N LEU A 592 21.66 -4.10 9.77
CA LEU A 592 20.29 -3.56 9.67
C LEU A 592 19.57 -4.05 8.41
N LEU A 593 20.22 -4.03 7.23
CA LEU A 593 19.62 -4.55 5.98
C LEU A 593 19.34 -6.06 6.03
N ASP A 594 20.17 -6.81 6.77
CA ASP A 594 20.02 -8.22 7.08
C ASP A 594 18.88 -8.44 8.07
N ALA A 595 18.81 -7.69 9.17
CA ALA A 595 17.69 -7.75 10.11
C ALA A 595 16.34 -7.32 9.49
N TRP A 596 16.35 -6.30 8.64
CA TRP A 596 15.18 -5.79 7.90
C TRP A 596 14.73 -6.80 6.84
N GLY A 597 15.66 -7.34 6.02
CA GLY A 597 15.37 -8.44 5.09
C GLY A 597 14.90 -9.72 5.79
N MET A 598 15.47 -10.05 6.95
CA MET A 598 15.04 -11.16 7.80
C MET A 598 13.72 -10.90 8.52
N ALA A 599 13.30 -9.66 8.74
CA ALA A 599 11.95 -9.37 9.18
C ALA A 599 10.94 -9.72 8.07
N TYR A 600 11.23 -9.42 6.80
CA TYR A 600 10.37 -9.79 5.68
C TYR A 600 10.30 -11.30 5.40
N SER A 601 11.41 -12.04 5.57
CA SER A 601 11.37 -13.51 5.47
C SER A 601 10.84 -14.17 6.76
N GLY A 602 11.10 -13.58 7.93
CA GLY A 602 10.75 -14.08 9.25
C GLY A 602 9.29 -13.85 9.65
N LEU A 603 8.64 -12.76 9.20
CA LEU A 603 7.19 -12.55 9.32
C LEU A 603 6.37 -13.64 8.61
N ARG A 604 7.00 -14.50 7.82
CA ARG A 604 6.37 -15.72 7.28
C ARG A 604 6.51 -16.94 8.20
N HIS A 605 7.44 -16.99 9.16
CA HIS A 605 7.85 -18.21 9.88
C HIS A 605 8.15 -18.04 11.40
N GLY A 606 7.10 -18.08 12.23
CA GLY A 606 7.13 -18.47 13.65
C GLY A 606 5.82 -19.19 14.04
N GLY A 607 5.72 -20.07 15.03
CA GLY A 607 6.75 -20.84 15.77
C GLY A 607 6.44 -22.36 15.78
N VAL A 608 7.36 -23.15 16.37
CA VAL A 608 7.42 -24.64 16.59
C VAL A 608 6.07 -25.26 17.08
N GLY A 609 5.67 -26.54 16.95
CA GLY A 609 6.17 -27.84 16.44
C GLY A 609 5.01 -28.89 16.51
N SER A 610 5.12 -30.22 16.44
CA SER A 610 6.12 -31.19 15.96
C SER A 610 5.38 -32.47 15.44
N SER A 611 5.76 -33.04 14.29
CA SER A 611 5.39 -34.37 13.68
C SER A 611 3.94 -34.78 13.26
N SER A 612 3.87 -35.41 12.06
CA SER A 612 3.07 -36.62 11.62
C SER A 612 1.53 -36.68 11.73
N ARG A 613 0.68 -37.03 10.72
CA ARG A 613 0.72 -37.33 9.19
C ARG A 613 -0.07 -39.94 7.80
N PRO A 614 0.38 -41.26 7.70
CA PRO A 614 0.46 -41.94 6.35
C PRO A 614 -0.67 -42.74 5.55
N GLY A 615 -0.63 -42.75 4.17
CA GLY A 615 -1.15 -43.73 3.12
C GLY A 615 -1.71 -43.15 1.74
N HIS A 616 -1.40 -43.58 0.46
CA HIS A 616 -1.76 -42.84 -0.86
C HIS A 616 -2.87 -43.70 -1.67
N GLY A 617 -3.92 -43.13 -2.35
CA GLY A 617 -4.98 -43.61 -3.37
C GLY A 617 -5.05 -43.28 -4.98
N PHE A 618 -4.09 -43.48 -5.96
CA PHE A 618 -3.91 -42.78 -7.35
C PHE A 618 -4.60 -43.44 -8.48
N LYS A 619 -4.43 -42.86 -9.73
CA LYS A 619 -5.00 -42.66 -11.12
C LYS A 619 -5.70 -43.71 -12.05
N GLY A 620 -6.86 -43.37 -12.61
CA GLY A 620 -7.30 -43.75 -13.98
C GLY A 620 -7.18 -45.22 -14.48
N PRO A 621 -7.30 -45.44 -15.81
CA PRO A 621 -7.73 -44.53 -16.87
C PRO A 621 -9.29 -44.44 -16.94
N ALA A 622 -9.97 -43.57 -17.71
CA ALA A 622 -9.91 -43.23 -19.15
C ALA A 622 -10.34 -44.42 -20.06
N SER A 623 -11.07 -44.26 -21.18
CA SER A 623 -11.59 -43.06 -21.86
C SER A 623 -12.72 -43.41 -22.84
N SER A 624 -13.68 -42.51 -23.11
CA SER A 624 -14.31 -42.36 -24.44
C SER A 624 -15.00 -41.01 -24.58
N VAL A 625 -15.09 -40.49 -25.81
CA VAL A 625 -15.87 -39.32 -26.23
C VAL A 625 -16.75 -39.77 -27.42
N GLU A 626 -17.70 -38.94 -27.84
CA GLU A 626 -18.63 -39.15 -28.98
C GLU A 626 -19.86 -40.02 -28.70
N CYS A 627 -20.83 -39.44 -27.99
CA CYS A 627 -22.23 -39.71 -28.31
C CYS A 627 -23.10 -38.44 -28.13
N LEU A 628 -24.07 -38.27 -29.04
CA LEU A 628 -25.26 -37.42 -28.91
C LEU A 628 -25.07 -35.91 -28.60
N GLY A 629 -24.45 -35.20 -29.53
CA GLY A 629 -24.73 -33.76 -29.72
C GLY A 629 -26.11 -33.53 -30.37
N ARG A 630 -27.23 -33.85 -29.69
CA ARG A 630 -28.59 -33.62 -30.25
C ARG A 630 -29.76 -33.42 -29.27
N GLU A 631 -29.54 -33.03 -28.01
CA GLU A 631 -30.64 -33.02 -27.01
C GLU A 631 -30.65 -31.82 -26.02
N MET A 632 -30.12 -30.66 -26.42
CA MET A 632 -30.18 -29.42 -25.60
C MET A 632 -30.59 -28.16 -26.38
N LEU A 633 -31.53 -28.30 -27.32
CA LEU A 633 -32.13 -27.17 -28.05
C LEU A 633 -33.67 -27.23 -28.04
N GLU A 634 -34.25 -27.86 -27.01
CA GLU A 634 -35.70 -27.94 -26.84
C GLU A 634 -36.11 -28.00 -25.36
N MET A 635 -36.07 -26.85 -24.68
CA MET A 635 -36.74 -26.67 -23.38
C MET A 635 -37.25 -25.23 -23.24
N GLN A 636 -38.28 -24.89 -24.03
CA GLN A 636 -39.07 -23.68 -23.79
C GLN A 636 -39.81 -23.82 -22.45
N LEU A 637 -39.73 -22.79 -21.62
CA LEU A 637 -40.53 -22.67 -20.41
C LEU A 637 -42.01 -22.65 -20.80
N ARG A 638 -42.80 -23.61 -20.28
CA ARG A 638 -44.27 -23.57 -20.34
C ARG A 638 -44.80 -23.10 -19.00
N ASP A 639 -45.72 -22.15 -19.02
CA ASP A 639 -46.42 -21.69 -17.84
C ASP A 639 -47.15 -22.83 -17.11
N SER A 640 -47.00 -22.87 -15.79
CA SER A 640 -47.82 -23.67 -14.88
C SER A 640 -47.80 -22.99 -13.52
N LYS A 641 -48.89 -22.28 -13.20
CA LYS A 641 -49.02 -21.58 -11.92
C LYS A 641 -49.14 -22.58 -10.76
N PRO A 642 -48.30 -22.50 -9.72
CA PRO A 642 -48.72 -22.78 -8.36
C PRO A 642 -49.48 -21.56 -7.78
N ASP A 643 -50.15 -21.75 -6.65
CA ASP A 643 -51.13 -20.80 -6.12
C ASP A 643 -50.53 -19.54 -5.45
N VAL A 644 -51.32 -18.48 -5.34
CA VAL A 644 -50.89 -17.20 -4.74
C VAL A 644 -51.19 -17.17 -3.24
N GLY A 645 -50.17 -17.49 -2.44
CA GLY A 645 -50.16 -17.24 -1.00
C GLY A 645 -49.33 -15.99 -0.64
N ASP A 646 -49.81 -15.18 0.31
CA ASP A 646 -49.19 -13.93 0.77
C ASP A 646 -47.77 -14.13 1.37
N GLU A 647 -46.70 -13.85 0.62
CA GLU A 647 -45.38 -13.50 1.20
C GLU A 647 -45.27 -11.98 1.38
N LYS A 648 -45.92 -11.46 2.43
CA LYS A 648 -45.64 -10.12 2.94
C LYS A 648 -44.28 -10.09 3.65
N ASN A 649 -43.48 -9.06 3.35
CA ASN A 649 -42.28 -8.61 4.07
C ASN A 649 -41.58 -9.67 4.95
N THR A 650 -40.66 -10.45 4.37
CA THR A 650 -39.69 -11.21 5.16
C THR A 650 -38.69 -10.26 5.82
N GLU A 651 -39.05 -9.78 7.02
CA GLU A 651 -38.11 -9.08 7.89
C GLU A 651 -36.87 -9.94 8.15
N ARG A 652 -35.71 -9.28 8.10
CA ARG A 652 -34.40 -9.92 8.28
C ARG A 652 -34.11 -9.91 9.77
N ASP A 653 -34.04 -11.09 10.38
CA ASP A 653 -33.61 -11.25 11.77
C ASP A 653 -32.12 -10.81 11.89
N VAL A 654 -31.87 -9.52 12.15
CA VAL A 654 -30.53 -8.94 12.34
C VAL A 654 -30.20 -8.93 13.84
N VAL A 655 -29.01 -9.44 14.19
CA VAL A 655 -28.50 -9.41 15.56
C VAL A 655 -27.59 -8.21 15.75
N ASP A 656 -27.88 -7.39 16.77
CA ASP A 656 -27.05 -6.26 17.15
C ASP A 656 -25.78 -6.73 17.87
N GLY A 657 -24.63 -6.16 17.53
CA GLY A 657 -23.32 -6.79 17.79
C GLY A 657 -22.20 -5.82 18.10
N SER A 658 -21.96 -5.60 19.39
CA SER A 658 -20.78 -4.88 19.90
C SER A 658 -19.46 -5.60 19.55
N SER A 659 -18.34 -4.92 19.73
CA SER A 659 -17.01 -5.38 19.29
C SER A 659 -16.61 -6.74 19.91
N ALA A 660 -16.20 -7.67 19.05
CA ALA A 660 -16.00 -9.08 19.41
C ALA A 660 -14.55 -9.37 19.83
N GLU A 661 -14.24 -9.08 21.10
CA GLU A 661 -13.04 -9.59 21.79
C GLU A 661 -13.20 -11.07 22.20
N ALA A 662 -12.13 -11.69 22.70
CA ALA A 662 -12.16 -13.06 23.20
C ALA A 662 -13.06 -13.18 24.44
N GLY A 663 -13.95 -14.18 24.45
CA GLY A 663 -14.99 -14.35 25.47
C GLY A 663 -16.35 -13.75 25.10
N HIS A 664 -16.47 -13.00 23.99
CA HIS A 664 -17.74 -12.42 23.55
C HIS A 664 -18.80 -13.50 23.25
N ILE A 665 -20.06 -13.23 23.64
CA ILE A 665 -21.19 -14.16 23.57
C ILE A 665 -22.12 -13.75 22.41
N ILE A 666 -22.05 -14.47 21.30
CA ILE A 666 -22.88 -14.24 20.11
C ILE A 666 -24.16 -15.10 20.22
N ALA A 667 -25.27 -14.50 20.64
CA ALA A 667 -26.59 -15.15 20.57
C ALA A 667 -27.21 -14.95 19.18
N THR A 668 -27.76 -16.00 18.58
CA THR A 668 -28.42 -15.94 17.27
C THR A 668 -29.62 -16.88 17.18
N THR A 669 -30.61 -16.55 16.36
CA THR A 669 -31.80 -17.38 16.19
C THR A 669 -31.75 -18.12 14.86
N ILE A 670 -31.51 -19.44 14.93
CA ILE A 670 -31.53 -20.32 13.77
C ILE A 670 -32.98 -20.61 13.39
N ARG A 671 -33.38 -20.28 12.16
CA ARG A 671 -34.64 -20.76 11.58
C ARG A 671 -34.50 -22.27 11.31
N GLY A 672 -35.37 -23.09 11.92
CA GLY A 672 -35.31 -24.53 11.78
C GLY A 672 -35.48 -24.99 10.33
N ARG A 673 -34.63 -25.92 9.88
CA ARG A 673 -34.87 -26.64 8.63
C ARG A 673 -36.10 -27.55 8.80
N ASN A 674 -36.80 -27.80 7.69
CA ASN A 674 -37.88 -28.79 7.59
C ASN A 674 -39.06 -28.58 8.58
N GLY A 675 -39.41 -27.32 8.89
CA GLY A 675 -40.57 -26.99 9.73
C GLY A 675 -40.35 -27.06 11.24
N LEU A 676 -39.12 -27.28 11.70
CA LEU A 676 -38.77 -27.20 13.11
C LEU A 676 -38.85 -25.74 13.63
N PRO A 677 -39.20 -25.52 14.91
CA PRO A 677 -39.33 -24.18 15.48
C PRO A 677 -38.01 -23.38 15.44
N LYS A 678 -38.10 -22.04 15.46
CA LYS A 678 -36.92 -21.15 15.61
C LYS A 678 -36.17 -21.53 16.91
N GLN A 679 -34.88 -21.85 16.81
CA GLN A 679 -34.04 -22.21 17.96
C GLN A 679 -33.00 -21.11 18.20
N SER A 680 -32.98 -20.57 19.43
CA SER A 680 -31.88 -19.71 19.87
C SER A 680 -30.63 -20.55 20.16
N VAL A 681 -29.48 -20.12 19.65
CA VAL A 681 -28.19 -20.80 19.79
C VAL A 681 -27.12 -19.75 20.09
N THR A 682 -26.20 -20.08 21.00
CA THR A 682 -25.21 -19.14 21.53
C THR A 682 -23.80 -19.62 21.25
N TYR A 683 -22.96 -18.75 20.70
CA TYR A 683 -21.55 -19.01 20.46
C TYR A 683 -20.67 -18.17 21.39
N ILE A 684 -19.84 -18.82 22.20
CA ILE A 684 -18.77 -18.17 22.94
C ILE A 684 -17.54 -18.12 22.03
N ALA A 685 -17.11 -16.93 21.61
CA ALA A 685 -15.91 -16.76 20.80
C ALA A 685 -14.66 -17.00 21.67
N GLU A 686 -13.88 -18.04 21.37
CA GLU A 686 -12.73 -18.42 22.19
C GLU A 686 -11.46 -17.67 21.76
N HIS A 687 -11.11 -17.69 20.47
CA HIS A 687 -9.97 -16.94 19.92
C HIS A 687 -10.04 -16.83 18.39
N VAL A 688 -9.30 -15.88 17.82
CA VAL A 688 -9.11 -15.75 16.36
C VAL A 688 -8.16 -16.84 15.87
N VAL A 689 -8.59 -17.63 14.88
CA VAL A 689 -7.77 -18.69 14.24
C VAL A 689 -7.22 -18.29 12.88
N GLY A 690 -7.73 -17.21 12.28
CA GLY A 690 -7.18 -16.63 11.06
C GLY A 690 -7.75 -15.26 10.73
N THR A 691 -6.93 -14.40 10.13
CA THR A 691 -7.32 -13.12 9.53
C THR A 691 -6.91 -13.11 8.06
N GLY A 692 -7.70 -12.45 7.20
CA GLY A 692 -7.40 -12.37 5.78
C GLY A 692 -8.19 -11.25 5.08
N SER A 693 -7.94 -11.08 3.78
CA SER A 693 -8.56 -10.04 2.94
C SER A 693 -10.09 -10.08 2.87
N PHE A 694 -10.70 -11.18 3.29
CA PHE A 694 -12.16 -11.39 3.29
C PHE A 694 -12.78 -11.38 4.71
N GLY A 695 -12.01 -11.03 5.75
CA GLY A 695 -12.50 -10.92 7.13
C GLY A 695 -11.76 -11.79 8.15
N VAL A 696 -12.45 -12.14 9.23
CA VAL A 696 -11.88 -12.79 10.43
C VAL A 696 -12.54 -14.14 10.68
N VAL A 697 -11.75 -15.15 11.03
CA VAL A 697 -12.21 -16.48 11.44
C VAL A 697 -11.95 -16.69 12.92
N TYR A 698 -13.02 -16.94 13.68
CA TYR A 698 -12.98 -17.24 15.10
C TYR A 698 -13.17 -18.74 15.34
N GLN A 699 -12.41 -19.34 16.26
CA GLN A 699 -12.87 -20.54 16.95
C GLN A 699 -13.91 -20.11 17.98
N ALA A 700 -15.06 -20.76 17.98
CA ALA A 700 -16.11 -20.53 18.95
C ALA A 700 -16.73 -21.84 19.43
N LYS A 701 -17.31 -21.82 20.63
CA LYS A 701 -17.99 -22.97 21.22
C LYS A 701 -19.49 -22.72 21.29
N CYS A 702 -20.26 -23.63 20.69
CA CYS A 702 -21.70 -23.69 20.84
C CYS A 702 -22.05 -23.98 22.31
N ARG A 703 -22.84 -23.13 22.95
CA ARG A 703 -23.13 -23.26 24.38
C ARG A 703 -24.17 -24.33 24.66
N GLU A 704 -25.07 -24.58 23.71
CA GLU A 704 -26.19 -25.52 23.81
C GLU A 704 -25.78 -26.96 23.46
N THR A 705 -24.84 -27.15 22.51
CA THR A 705 -24.35 -28.49 22.12
C THR A 705 -22.94 -28.80 22.65
N GLY A 706 -22.23 -27.82 23.22
CA GLY A 706 -20.83 -27.94 23.61
C GLY A 706 -19.83 -28.02 22.46
N GLU A 707 -20.31 -28.00 21.20
CA GLU A 707 -19.54 -28.28 20.00
C GLU A 707 -18.68 -27.08 19.55
N ILE A 708 -17.45 -27.35 19.10
CA ILE A 708 -16.54 -26.32 18.56
C ILE A 708 -16.86 -26.08 17.08
N VAL A 709 -16.93 -24.81 16.69
CA VAL A 709 -17.21 -24.32 15.33
C VAL A 709 -16.19 -23.27 14.90
N ALA A 710 -16.06 -23.07 13.58
CA ALA A 710 -15.31 -21.96 13.02
C ALA A 710 -16.29 -20.92 12.47
N ILE A 711 -16.26 -19.68 12.96
CA ILE A 711 -17.14 -18.60 12.50
C ILE A 711 -16.34 -17.65 11.62
N LYS A 712 -16.62 -17.63 10.31
CA LYS A 712 -16.02 -16.67 9.36
C LYS A 712 -16.93 -15.44 9.26
N LYS A 713 -16.50 -14.32 9.85
CA LYS A 713 -17.19 -13.02 9.80
C LYS A 713 -16.65 -12.20 8.62
N VAL A 714 -17.52 -11.93 7.65
CA VAL A 714 -17.24 -11.29 6.35
C VAL A 714 -18.07 -10.01 6.23
N LEU A 715 -17.47 -8.89 5.84
CA LEU A 715 -18.22 -7.64 5.59
C LEU A 715 -19.16 -7.84 4.38
N GLN A 716 -20.43 -7.45 4.52
CA GLN A 716 -21.49 -7.71 3.56
C GLN A 716 -22.01 -6.42 2.94
N ASP A 717 -21.62 -6.14 1.69
CA ASP A 717 -22.27 -5.10 0.90
C ASP A 717 -23.77 -5.43 0.75
N LYS A 718 -24.63 -4.50 1.17
CA LYS A 718 -26.09 -4.63 1.17
C LYS A 718 -26.67 -4.84 -0.25
N ARG A 719 -25.88 -4.59 -1.32
CA ARG A 719 -26.26 -4.68 -2.75
C ARG A 719 -25.96 -6.03 -3.43
N TYR A 720 -25.04 -6.85 -2.90
CA TYR A 720 -24.54 -8.05 -3.61
C TYR A 720 -24.78 -9.35 -2.83
N LYS A 721 -25.21 -10.42 -3.51
CA LYS A 721 -25.30 -11.76 -2.89
C LYS A 721 -23.89 -12.34 -2.71
N ASN A 722 -23.59 -12.84 -1.51
CA ASN A 722 -22.29 -13.46 -1.23
C ASN A 722 -22.16 -14.82 -1.93
N ARG A 723 -21.20 -14.94 -2.84
CA ARG A 723 -20.97 -16.16 -3.62
C ARG A 723 -20.47 -17.33 -2.78
N GLU A 724 -19.66 -17.08 -1.75
CA GLU A 724 -19.17 -18.15 -0.86
C GLU A 724 -20.35 -18.83 -0.16
N LEU A 725 -21.30 -18.06 0.36
CA LEU A 725 -22.52 -18.61 0.95
C LEU A 725 -23.33 -19.45 -0.05
N GLN A 726 -23.51 -18.94 -1.28
CA GLN A 726 -24.23 -19.67 -2.33
C GLN A 726 -23.55 -21.00 -2.68
N ILE A 727 -22.22 -20.98 -2.87
CA ILE A 727 -21.43 -22.18 -3.17
C ILE A 727 -21.47 -23.16 -2.00
N MET A 728 -21.24 -22.69 -0.77
CA MET A 728 -21.25 -23.54 0.43
C MET A 728 -22.60 -24.20 0.71
N HIS A 729 -23.71 -23.64 0.21
CA HIS A 729 -25.02 -24.28 0.25
C HIS A 729 -25.20 -25.46 -0.73
N MET A 730 -24.36 -25.55 -1.77
CA MET A 730 -24.39 -26.61 -2.79
C MET A 730 -23.46 -27.79 -2.46
N LEU A 731 -22.64 -27.69 -1.41
CA LEU A 731 -21.55 -28.62 -1.12
C LEU A 731 -21.86 -29.50 0.10
N ASP A 732 -21.92 -30.81 -0.11
CA ASP A 732 -21.94 -31.81 0.95
C ASP A 732 -21.04 -32.99 0.56
N HIS A 733 -19.82 -33.00 1.13
CA HIS A 733 -18.79 -33.97 0.84
C HIS A 733 -17.88 -34.20 2.07
N PRO A 734 -17.47 -35.45 2.40
CA PRO A 734 -16.64 -35.74 3.57
C PRO A 734 -15.26 -35.05 3.57
N ASN A 735 -14.79 -34.57 2.40
CA ASN A 735 -13.53 -33.83 2.25
C ASN A 735 -13.71 -32.32 1.96
N ILE A 736 -14.87 -31.77 2.27
CA ILE A 736 -15.14 -30.32 2.29
C ILE A 736 -15.59 -29.93 3.70
N VAL A 737 -15.30 -28.71 4.14
CA VAL A 737 -15.78 -28.19 5.44
C VAL A 737 -17.29 -27.98 5.41
N GLY A 738 -18.03 -28.50 6.40
CA GLY A 738 -19.50 -28.35 6.41
C GLY A 738 -19.95 -26.93 6.79
N LEU A 739 -20.83 -26.32 5.99
CA LEU A 739 -21.61 -25.14 6.40
C LEU A 739 -22.78 -25.60 7.27
N LYS A 740 -22.77 -25.25 8.55
CA LYS A 740 -23.83 -25.63 9.50
C LYS A 740 -25.03 -24.70 9.35
N HIS A 741 -24.78 -23.39 9.35
CA HIS A 741 -25.75 -22.32 9.11
C HIS A 741 -24.98 -20.99 8.94
N TYR A 742 -25.72 -19.90 8.73
CA TYR A 742 -25.18 -18.54 8.70
C TYR A 742 -26.15 -17.60 9.42
N PHE A 743 -25.65 -16.44 9.84
CA PHE A 743 -26.47 -15.35 10.37
C PHE A 743 -25.85 -13.99 10.04
N PHE A 744 -26.65 -12.93 10.07
CA PHE A 744 -26.18 -11.56 9.91
C PHE A 744 -26.03 -10.88 11.27
N SER A 745 -25.00 -10.04 11.42
CA SER A 745 -24.88 -9.12 12.54
C SER A 745 -24.47 -7.73 12.07
N THR A 746 -24.99 -6.70 12.72
CA THR A 746 -24.53 -5.32 12.56
C THR A 746 -23.46 -4.98 13.59
N THR A 747 -22.58 -4.05 13.26
CA THR A 747 -21.77 -3.32 14.27
C THR A 747 -22.53 -2.09 14.74
N GLU A 748 -22.01 -1.45 15.80
CA GLU A 748 -22.39 -0.12 16.29
C GLU A 748 -22.31 1.01 15.22
N ARG A 749 -21.85 0.70 13.99
CA ARG A 749 -21.74 1.59 12.83
C ARG A 749 -22.71 1.26 11.68
N ASP A 750 -23.69 0.38 11.89
CA ASP A 750 -24.60 -0.21 10.86
C ASP A 750 -23.85 -0.93 9.69
N GLU A 751 -22.61 -1.35 9.93
CA GLU A 751 -21.89 -2.21 9.00
C GLU A 751 -22.46 -3.63 9.10
N LEU A 752 -23.07 -4.10 8.02
CA LEU A 752 -23.64 -5.45 7.96
C LEU A 752 -22.54 -6.48 7.74
N TYR A 753 -22.48 -7.50 8.58
CA TYR A 753 -21.60 -8.65 8.43
C TYR A 753 -22.38 -9.93 8.22
N LEU A 754 -21.88 -10.78 7.32
CA LEU A 754 -22.28 -12.17 7.16
C LEU A 754 -21.36 -13.06 8.00
N ASN A 755 -21.94 -13.89 8.85
CA ASN A 755 -21.22 -14.84 9.69
C ASN A 755 -21.53 -16.26 9.19
N LEU A 756 -20.54 -16.94 8.61
CA LEU A 756 -20.66 -18.33 8.19
C LEU A 756 -20.21 -19.24 9.35
N VAL A 757 -21.11 -20.08 9.86
CA VAL A 757 -20.79 -21.03 10.93
C VAL A 757 -20.44 -22.38 10.31
N LEU A 758 -19.15 -22.70 10.37
CA LEU A 758 -18.53 -23.84 9.74
C LEU A 758 -18.15 -24.91 10.77
N GLU A 759 -18.01 -26.14 10.31
CA GLU A 759 -17.29 -27.20 11.00
C GLU A 759 -15.86 -26.77 11.37
N TYR A 760 -15.48 -26.94 12.63
CA TYR A 760 -14.10 -26.69 13.08
C TYR A 760 -13.21 -27.90 12.79
N VAL A 761 -12.03 -27.64 12.22
CA VAL A 761 -11.00 -28.66 11.97
C VAL A 761 -9.66 -28.10 12.50
N PRO A 762 -8.95 -28.79 13.44
CA PRO A 762 -7.93 -28.12 14.26
C PRO A 762 -6.66 -27.63 13.55
N GLU A 763 -6.26 -28.32 12.47
CA GLU A 763 -4.94 -28.15 11.86
C GLU A 763 -5.02 -27.93 10.36
N THR A 764 -3.92 -27.46 9.75
CA THR A 764 -3.84 -27.22 8.30
C THR A 764 -2.68 -27.94 7.65
N VAL A 765 -2.80 -28.23 6.35
CA VAL A 765 -1.73 -28.85 5.56
C VAL A 765 -0.45 -28.03 5.64
N ASN A 766 -0.55 -26.69 5.69
CA ASN A 766 0.59 -25.76 5.85
C ASN A 766 1.23 -25.87 7.23
N ARG A 767 0.43 -25.88 8.31
CA ARG A 767 0.96 -26.05 9.66
C ARG A 767 1.72 -27.35 9.77
N ILE A 768 1.13 -28.50 9.39
CA ILE A 768 1.83 -29.80 9.46
C ILE A 768 3.05 -29.87 8.50
N ALA A 769 3.06 -29.17 7.36
CA ALA A 769 4.24 -29.09 6.50
C ALA A 769 5.39 -28.34 7.17
N ARG A 770 5.12 -27.15 7.74
CA ARG A 770 6.06 -26.36 8.55
C ARG A 770 6.54 -27.12 9.78
N GLN A 771 5.63 -27.88 10.41
CA GLN A 771 5.87 -28.72 11.57
C GLN A 771 6.96 -29.76 11.31
N TYR A 772 6.97 -30.34 10.11
CA TYR A 772 8.02 -31.24 9.64
C TYR A 772 9.32 -30.54 9.28
N SER A 773 9.22 -29.46 8.49
CA SER A 773 10.37 -28.68 8.03
C SER A 773 11.23 -28.17 9.20
N ARG A 774 10.60 -27.71 10.30
CA ARG A 774 11.29 -27.28 11.53
C ARG A 774 12.00 -28.38 12.31
N MET A 775 11.59 -29.65 12.16
CA MET A 775 12.31 -30.79 12.73
C MET A 775 13.45 -31.28 11.82
N ASN A 776 13.71 -30.58 10.71
CA ASN A 776 14.56 -31.03 9.60
C ASN A 776 14.17 -32.44 9.08
N GLN A 777 12.88 -32.78 9.17
CA GLN A 777 12.34 -34.05 8.70
C GLN A 777 11.49 -33.82 7.45
N ARG A 778 11.56 -34.77 6.51
CA ARG A 778 10.54 -34.85 5.45
C ARG A 778 9.21 -35.16 6.09
N VAL A 779 8.14 -34.54 5.57
CA VAL A 779 6.83 -35.21 5.57
C VAL A 779 7.11 -36.62 5.00
N PRO A 780 6.91 -37.72 5.76
CA PRO A 780 7.15 -39.06 5.26
C PRO A 780 6.42 -39.19 3.93
N LEU A 781 6.96 -39.90 2.94
CA LEU A 781 6.30 -40.04 1.64
C LEU A 781 4.83 -40.37 1.87
N ILE A 782 4.70 -41.41 2.66
CA ILE A 782 3.50 -41.97 3.23
C ILE A 782 2.60 -40.88 3.88
N TYR A 783 3.04 -39.73 4.40
CA TYR A 783 2.16 -38.61 4.82
C TYR A 783 2.04 -37.37 3.91
N VAL A 784 2.70 -37.34 2.75
CA VAL A 784 2.06 -36.76 1.54
C VAL A 784 0.86 -37.63 1.19
N LYS A 785 1.04 -38.93 1.47
CA LYS A 785 0.20 -39.99 1.01
C LYS A 785 -1.32 -39.80 1.27
N LEU A 786 -1.80 -39.54 2.49
CA LEU A 786 -3.26 -39.43 2.72
C LEU A 786 -3.92 -38.16 2.15
N TYR A 787 -3.14 -37.10 1.94
CA TYR A 787 -3.68 -35.74 1.91
C TYR A 787 -4.05 -35.33 0.49
N THR A 788 -3.19 -35.62 -0.47
CA THR A 788 -3.51 -35.33 -1.87
C THR A 788 -4.77 -36.09 -2.31
N TYR A 789 -5.12 -37.25 -1.71
CA TYR A 789 -6.25 -38.09 -2.21
C TYR A 789 -7.57 -37.44 -1.86
N GLN A 790 -7.66 -36.98 -0.63
CA GLN A 790 -8.82 -36.26 -0.12
C GLN A 790 -8.94 -34.88 -0.80
N ILE A 791 -7.83 -34.26 -1.21
CA ILE A 791 -7.86 -33.10 -2.14
C ILE A 791 -8.45 -33.53 -3.49
N CYS A 792 -7.89 -34.55 -4.15
CA CYS A 792 -8.33 -35.00 -5.47
C CYS A 792 -9.79 -35.48 -5.47
N ARG A 793 -10.26 -36.19 -4.44
CA ARG A 793 -11.65 -36.61 -4.30
C ARG A 793 -12.58 -35.40 -4.08
N ALA A 794 -12.23 -34.45 -3.23
CA ALA A 794 -12.99 -33.21 -3.07
C ALA A 794 -13.03 -32.38 -4.36
N LEU A 795 -11.92 -32.30 -5.10
CA LEU A 795 -11.84 -31.63 -6.39
C LEU A 795 -12.70 -32.36 -7.43
N ALA A 796 -12.66 -33.70 -7.51
CA ALA A 796 -13.49 -34.48 -8.43
C ALA A 796 -14.98 -34.23 -8.17
N TYR A 797 -15.40 -34.16 -6.91
CA TYR A 797 -16.76 -33.79 -6.54
C TYR A 797 -17.10 -32.36 -7.01
N ILE A 798 -16.34 -31.31 -6.63
CA ILE A 798 -16.73 -29.94 -7.03
C ILE A 798 -16.61 -29.70 -8.54
N HIS A 799 -15.64 -30.32 -9.22
CA HIS A 799 -15.44 -30.19 -10.67
C HIS A 799 -16.52 -30.92 -11.46
N ASN A 800 -16.76 -32.22 -11.17
CA ASN A 800 -17.60 -33.07 -12.01
C ASN A 800 -19.07 -33.08 -11.55
N CYS A 801 -19.32 -33.05 -10.24
CA CYS A 801 -20.67 -33.15 -9.69
C CYS A 801 -21.37 -31.79 -9.54
N VAL A 802 -20.61 -30.68 -9.53
CA VAL A 802 -21.12 -29.33 -9.21
C VAL A 802 -20.64 -28.22 -10.19
N GLY A 803 -19.60 -28.46 -11.00
CA GLY A 803 -19.10 -27.48 -11.98
C GLY A 803 -18.33 -26.29 -11.39
N ILE A 804 -17.89 -26.36 -10.13
CA ILE A 804 -17.25 -25.29 -9.36
C ILE A 804 -15.73 -25.46 -9.34
N CYS A 805 -15.00 -24.44 -9.79
CA CYS A 805 -13.56 -24.33 -9.57
C CYS A 805 -13.28 -23.53 -8.29
N HIS A 806 -12.31 -23.99 -7.49
CA HIS A 806 -11.96 -23.37 -6.20
C HIS A 806 -11.07 -22.13 -6.39
N ARG A 807 -10.14 -22.19 -7.35
CA ARG A 807 -9.25 -21.08 -7.77
C ARG A 807 -8.28 -20.57 -6.70
N ASP A 808 -8.10 -21.28 -5.58
CA ASP A 808 -7.12 -20.92 -4.53
C ASP A 808 -6.70 -22.12 -3.66
N ILE A 809 -6.51 -23.29 -4.27
CA ILE A 809 -6.00 -24.49 -3.59
C ILE A 809 -4.55 -24.25 -3.12
N LYS A 810 -4.35 -24.25 -1.81
CA LYS A 810 -3.06 -24.01 -1.15
C LYS A 810 -3.03 -24.69 0.22
N PRO A 811 -1.84 -24.97 0.80
CA PRO A 811 -1.74 -25.69 2.06
C PRO A 811 -2.46 -25.03 3.25
N GLN A 812 -2.74 -23.72 3.18
CA GLN A 812 -3.51 -22.99 4.20
C GLN A 812 -5.02 -23.29 4.12
N ASN A 813 -5.58 -23.42 2.93
CA ASN A 813 -7.02 -23.61 2.68
C ASN A 813 -7.43 -25.09 2.64
N VAL A 814 -6.56 -25.94 3.18
CA VAL A 814 -6.78 -27.38 3.31
C VAL A 814 -6.56 -27.73 4.78
N LEU A 815 -7.66 -28.00 5.46
CA LEU A 815 -7.72 -28.35 6.87
C LEU A 815 -7.54 -29.85 7.06
N VAL A 816 -7.08 -30.27 8.24
CA VAL A 816 -6.95 -31.69 8.60
C VAL A 816 -7.14 -31.93 10.09
N ASN A 817 -7.81 -33.02 10.44
CA ASN A 817 -7.83 -33.52 11.80
C ASN A 817 -6.52 -34.28 12.09
N PRO A 818 -5.69 -33.87 13.08
CA PRO A 818 -4.39 -34.48 13.32
C PRO A 818 -4.43 -35.82 14.09
N HIS A 819 -5.61 -36.42 14.28
CA HIS A 819 -5.81 -37.73 14.92
C HIS A 819 -6.51 -38.77 14.04
N THR A 820 -7.31 -38.34 13.06
CA THR A 820 -8.02 -39.20 12.09
C THR A 820 -7.57 -38.99 10.65
N HIS A 821 -6.97 -37.83 10.37
CA HIS A 821 -6.44 -37.43 9.07
C HIS A 821 -7.48 -37.36 7.95
N GLN A 822 -8.75 -37.24 8.38
CA GLN A 822 -9.80 -36.61 7.60
C GLN A 822 -9.36 -35.19 7.23
N LEU A 823 -9.23 -34.95 5.94
CA LEU A 823 -8.85 -33.67 5.34
C LEU A 823 -10.09 -33.01 4.76
N LYS A 824 -10.21 -31.68 4.93
CA LYS A 824 -11.33 -30.88 4.45
C LYS A 824 -10.87 -29.59 3.80
N ILE A 825 -11.28 -29.35 2.56
CA ILE A 825 -11.03 -28.08 1.84
C ILE A 825 -11.95 -26.98 2.40
N CYS A 826 -11.46 -25.75 2.52
CA CYS A 826 -12.17 -24.58 3.06
C CYS A 826 -11.86 -23.29 2.28
N ASP A 827 -12.52 -22.18 2.66
CA ASP A 827 -12.34 -20.84 2.06
C ASP A 827 -12.72 -20.77 0.57
N PHE A 828 -14.03 -20.93 0.31
CA PHE A 828 -14.61 -20.88 -1.03
C PHE A 828 -14.89 -19.43 -1.50
N GLY A 829 -14.36 -18.42 -0.81
CA GLY A 829 -14.46 -17.00 -1.20
C GLY A 829 -13.92 -16.70 -2.61
N SER A 830 -12.90 -17.46 -3.04
CA SER A 830 -12.35 -17.37 -4.39
C SER A 830 -13.10 -18.21 -5.45
N ALA A 831 -14.02 -19.09 -5.06
CA ALA A 831 -14.61 -20.06 -5.98
C ALA A 831 -15.57 -19.44 -7.03
N LYS A 832 -15.79 -20.15 -8.14
CA LYS A 832 -16.80 -19.81 -9.17
C LYS A 832 -17.24 -21.08 -9.91
N VAL A 833 -18.52 -21.16 -10.28
CA VAL A 833 -18.97 -22.03 -11.38
C VAL A 833 -18.31 -21.52 -12.67
N LEU A 834 -17.62 -22.38 -13.41
CA LEU A 834 -16.96 -21.98 -14.67
C LEU A 834 -17.84 -22.33 -15.87
N VAL A 835 -18.41 -21.30 -16.49
CA VAL A 835 -19.21 -21.43 -17.73
C VAL A 835 -18.27 -21.26 -18.94
N LYS A 836 -18.35 -22.18 -19.90
CA LYS A 836 -17.54 -22.15 -21.13
C LYS A 836 -17.91 -20.92 -21.98
N GLY A 837 -16.93 -20.11 -22.34
CA GLY A 837 -17.12 -18.85 -23.08
C GLY A 837 -17.41 -17.62 -22.21
N GLU A 838 -17.56 -17.76 -20.88
CA GLU A 838 -17.51 -16.62 -19.97
C GLU A 838 -16.06 -16.28 -19.59
N PRO A 839 -15.62 -15.01 -19.72
CA PRO A 839 -14.31 -14.59 -19.23
C PRO A 839 -14.27 -14.55 -17.69
N ASN A 840 -13.12 -14.89 -17.12
CA ASN A 840 -12.87 -14.93 -15.68
C ASN A 840 -11.63 -14.12 -15.31
N ILE A 841 -11.58 -13.59 -14.08
CA ILE A 841 -10.41 -12.84 -13.58
C ILE A 841 -9.18 -13.77 -13.53
N SER A 842 -8.12 -13.39 -14.23
CA SER A 842 -6.86 -14.15 -14.33
C SER A 842 -5.93 -13.97 -13.11
N TYR A 843 -5.94 -12.79 -12.47
CA TYR A 843 -5.24 -12.56 -11.20
C TYR A 843 -6.00 -13.19 -10.02
N ILE A 844 -6.04 -14.52 -10.00
CA ILE A 844 -6.62 -15.36 -8.95
C ILE A 844 -5.58 -16.41 -8.52
N CYS A 845 -5.86 -17.18 -7.46
CA CYS A 845 -4.95 -18.13 -6.82
C CYS A 845 -3.71 -17.49 -6.18
N SER A 846 -3.34 -18.01 -5.01
CA SER A 846 -2.15 -17.62 -4.25
C SER A 846 -0.86 -17.97 -4.99
N ARG A 847 0.03 -16.98 -5.14
CA ARG A 847 1.14 -16.94 -6.11
C ARG A 847 1.89 -18.26 -6.35
N TYR A 848 2.35 -18.94 -5.30
CA TYR A 848 3.17 -20.16 -5.39
C TYR A 848 2.45 -21.39 -5.99
N TYR A 849 1.13 -21.38 -6.01
CA TYR A 849 0.28 -22.44 -6.55
C TYR A 849 -0.45 -22.00 -7.83
N ARG A 850 -0.22 -20.77 -8.29
CA ARG A 850 -0.87 -20.21 -9.48
C ARG A 850 -0.41 -20.94 -10.75
N ALA A 851 -1.40 -21.40 -11.53
CA ALA A 851 -1.18 -22.06 -12.81
C ALA A 851 -0.62 -21.10 -13.88
N PRO A 852 0.24 -21.57 -14.80
CA PRO A 852 0.96 -20.70 -15.72
C PRO A 852 0.03 -19.94 -16.68
N GLU A 853 -1.11 -20.49 -17.09
CA GLU A 853 -2.13 -19.79 -17.88
C GLU A 853 -2.68 -18.54 -17.18
N LEU A 854 -2.80 -18.56 -15.85
CA LEU A 854 -3.21 -17.39 -15.06
C LEU A 854 -2.10 -16.32 -15.01
N ILE A 855 -0.83 -16.73 -15.12
CA ILE A 855 0.32 -15.83 -15.21
C ILE A 855 0.41 -15.23 -16.62
N PHE A 856 0.12 -16.02 -17.66
CA PHE A 856 -0.10 -15.56 -19.04
C PHE A 856 -1.41 -14.76 -19.24
N GLY A 857 -2.15 -14.49 -18.16
CA GLY A 857 -3.32 -13.60 -18.18
C GLY A 857 -4.59 -14.21 -18.78
N ALA A 858 -4.65 -15.52 -19.00
CA ALA A 858 -5.81 -16.20 -19.59
C ALA A 858 -7.09 -15.96 -18.79
N THR A 859 -8.19 -15.67 -19.49
CA THR A 859 -9.52 -15.43 -18.90
C THR A 859 -10.46 -16.63 -19.05
N GLU A 860 -10.24 -17.49 -20.06
CA GLU A 860 -11.01 -18.70 -20.34
C GLU A 860 -10.29 -19.97 -19.82
N TYR A 861 -9.81 -19.93 -18.58
CA TYR A 861 -9.26 -21.11 -17.90
C TYR A 861 -10.36 -22.06 -17.40
N THR A 862 -9.97 -23.31 -17.17
CA THR A 862 -10.86 -24.38 -16.66
C THR A 862 -10.51 -24.76 -15.22
N THR A 863 -11.18 -25.78 -14.67
CA THR A 863 -10.86 -26.43 -13.40
C THR A 863 -9.42 -26.97 -13.31
N ALA A 864 -8.72 -27.11 -14.44
CA ALA A 864 -7.32 -27.54 -14.52
C ALA A 864 -6.32 -26.66 -13.72
N ILE A 865 -6.70 -25.45 -13.32
CA ILE A 865 -5.89 -24.60 -12.43
C ILE A 865 -5.81 -25.16 -11.00
N ASP A 866 -6.87 -25.82 -10.50
CA ASP A 866 -6.88 -26.46 -9.18
C ASP A 866 -5.99 -27.71 -9.17
N LEU A 867 -5.85 -28.39 -10.32
CA LEU A 867 -4.99 -29.56 -10.49
C LEU A 867 -3.51 -29.18 -10.55
N TRP A 868 -3.17 -28.09 -11.24
CA TRP A 868 -1.83 -27.50 -11.14
C TRP A 868 -1.50 -27.10 -9.69
N SER A 869 -2.42 -26.39 -9.03
CA SER A 869 -2.29 -25.98 -7.63
C SER A 869 -2.07 -27.20 -6.70
N THR A 870 -2.79 -28.30 -6.95
CA THR A 870 -2.63 -29.58 -6.25
C THR A 870 -1.26 -30.21 -6.51
N GLY A 871 -0.72 -30.10 -7.72
CA GLY A 871 0.66 -30.46 -8.06
C GLY A 871 1.70 -29.68 -7.26
N CYS A 872 1.52 -28.35 -7.14
CA CYS A 872 2.38 -27.50 -6.32
C CYS A 872 2.29 -27.87 -4.82
N VAL A 873 1.08 -28.10 -4.29
CA VAL A 873 0.87 -28.58 -2.91
C VAL A 873 1.58 -29.92 -2.69
N MET A 874 1.45 -30.89 -3.61
CA MET A 874 2.09 -32.19 -3.45
C MET A 874 3.62 -32.09 -3.53
N ALA A 875 4.15 -31.29 -4.46
CA ALA A 875 5.58 -31.06 -4.58
C ALA A 875 6.16 -30.36 -3.34
N GLU A 876 5.45 -29.38 -2.76
CA GLU A 876 5.85 -28.74 -1.49
C GLU A 876 5.95 -29.75 -0.34
N LEU A 877 5.01 -30.70 -0.26
CA LEU A 877 5.03 -31.73 0.77
C LEU A 877 6.19 -32.72 0.59
N LEU A 878 6.56 -33.04 -0.65
CA LEU A 878 7.74 -33.86 -0.96
C LEU A 878 9.06 -33.11 -0.71
N LEU A 879 9.10 -31.78 -0.95
CA LEU A 879 10.30 -30.94 -0.87
C LEU A 879 10.49 -30.22 0.47
N GLY A 880 9.49 -30.19 1.35
CA GLY A 880 9.51 -29.44 2.62
C GLY A 880 9.51 -27.92 2.48
N GLN A 881 9.39 -27.41 1.25
CA GLN A 881 9.39 -26.00 0.84
C GLN A 881 8.66 -25.87 -0.51
N PRO A 882 8.09 -24.70 -0.86
CA PRO A 882 7.38 -24.51 -2.13
C PRO A 882 8.27 -24.82 -3.35
N LEU A 883 7.71 -25.51 -4.35
CA LEU A 883 8.44 -25.83 -5.59
C LEU A 883 8.74 -24.59 -6.45
N PHE A 884 7.83 -23.61 -6.46
CA PHE A 884 7.92 -22.41 -7.29
C PHE A 884 7.79 -21.13 -6.43
N PRO A 885 8.87 -20.66 -5.78
CA PRO A 885 8.83 -19.54 -4.84
C PRO A 885 8.98 -18.16 -5.50
N GLY A 886 8.14 -17.79 -6.48
CA GLY A 886 8.25 -16.52 -7.21
C GLY A 886 7.88 -15.26 -6.41
N GLU A 887 8.70 -14.21 -6.46
CA GLU A 887 8.39 -12.93 -5.81
C GLU A 887 7.37 -12.10 -6.59
N SER A 888 7.55 -11.96 -7.91
CA SER A 888 6.55 -11.38 -8.83
C SER A 888 5.80 -12.46 -9.62
N GLY A 889 4.84 -12.05 -10.47
CA GLY A 889 4.25 -12.97 -11.46
C GLY A 889 5.26 -13.45 -12.50
N VAL A 890 6.22 -12.61 -12.89
CA VAL A 890 7.29 -12.97 -13.83
C VAL A 890 8.27 -13.95 -13.17
N ASP A 891 8.67 -13.72 -11.93
CA ASP A 891 9.56 -14.64 -11.22
C ASP A 891 8.87 -15.98 -10.93
N GLN A 892 7.56 -15.99 -10.68
CA GLN A 892 6.78 -17.23 -10.60
C GLN A 892 6.90 -18.06 -11.89
N LEU A 893 6.80 -17.42 -13.06
CA LEU A 893 7.01 -18.08 -14.36
C LEU A 893 8.48 -18.51 -14.56
N VAL A 894 9.45 -17.74 -14.07
CA VAL A 894 10.88 -18.13 -14.12
C VAL A 894 11.17 -19.37 -13.28
N GLU A 895 10.61 -19.49 -12.06
CA GLU A 895 10.78 -20.71 -11.25
C GLU A 895 10.12 -21.93 -11.93
N ILE A 896 8.99 -21.73 -12.62
CA ILE A 896 8.35 -22.78 -13.44
C ILE A 896 9.27 -23.19 -14.60
N ILE A 897 9.80 -22.23 -15.35
CA ILE A 897 10.69 -22.46 -16.50
C ILE A 897 12.00 -23.15 -16.10
N LYS A 898 12.56 -22.90 -14.90
CA LYS A 898 13.74 -23.64 -14.41
C LYS A 898 13.47 -25.14 -14.28
N VAL A 899 12.25 -25.53 -13.90
CA VAL A 899 11.88 -26.93 -13.68
C VAL A 899 11.39 -27.58 -14.97
N LEU A 900 10.34 -27.02 -15.59
CA LEU A 900 9.68 -27.58 -16.77
C LEU A 900 10.43 -27.29 -18.08
N GLY A 901 11.40 -26.39 -18.07
CA GLY A 901 12.01 -25.83 -19.28
C GLY A 901 11.15 -24.71 -19.87
N THR A 902 11.66 -24.09 -20.93
CA THR A 902 10.93 -23.05 -21.67
C THR A 902 9.73 -23.66 -22.39
N PRO A 903 8.49 -23.13 -22.23
CA PRO A 903 7.32 -23.68 -22.90
C PRO A 903 7.45 -23.51 -24.42
N THR A 904 6.97 -24.53 -25.15
CA THR A 904 6.84 -24.49 -26.61
C THR A 904 5.79 -23.45 -27.04
N ARG A 905 5.79 -23.07 -28.33
CA ARG A 905 4.80 -22.14 -28.88
C ARG A 905 3.38 -22.71 -28.76
N GLU A 906 3.29 -24.02 -28.89
CA GLU A 906 2.08 -24.82 -28.82
C GLU A 906 1.53 -24.83 -27.39
N GLU A 907 2.39 -25.05 -26.38
CA GLU A 907 2.02 -24.92 -24.97
C GLU A 907 1.60 -23.50 -24.59
N ILE A 908 2.32 -22.46 -25.06
CA ILE A 908 1.93 -21.05 -24.86
C ILE A 908 0.53 -20.80 -25.44
N LYS A 909 0.26 -21.28 -26.66
CA LYS A 909 -1.06 -21.16 -27.31
C LYS A 909 -2.15 -21.94 -26.56
N CYS A 910 -1.83 -23.09 -25.97
CA CYS A 910 -2.76 -23.86 -25.12
C CYS A 910 -3.02 -23.19 -23.76
N MET A 911 -2.09 -22.37 -23.25
CA MET A 911 -2.26 -21.60 -22.01
C MET A 911 -3.02 -20.28 -22.25
N ASN A 912 -2.66 -19.52 -23.28
CA ASN A 912 -3.40 -18.33 -23.70
C ASN A 912 -3.27 -18.12 -25.23
N PRO A 913 -4.32 -18.40 -26.02
CA PRO A 913 -4.31 -18.22 -27.48
C PRO A 913 -3.99 -16.78 -27.95
N ASN A 914 -4.26 -15.78 -27.12
CA ASN A 914 -4.10 -14.35 -27.44
C ASN A 914 -2.70 -13.81 -27.09
N TYR A 915 -1.78 -14.65 -26.60
CA TYR A 915 -0.46 -14.19 -26.14
C TYR A 915 0.54 -14.07 -27.30
N THR A 916 0.75 -12.84 -27.80
CA THR A 916 1.62 -12.55 -28.94
C THR A 916 3.06 -12.22 -28.52
N GLU A 917 4.00 -13.07 -28.95
CA GLU A 917 5.46 -12.82 -29.05
C GLU A 917 6.20 -12.24 -27.82
N PHE A 918 6.37 -13.06 -26.78
CA PHE A 918 7.49 -12.90 -25.84
C PHE A 918 8.55 -13.99 -26.07
N LYS A 919 9.80 -13.61 -26.38
CA LYS A 919 10.90 -14.55 -26.62
C LYS A 919 11.60 -14.91 -25.31
N PHE A 920 11.12 -15.96 -24.64
CA PHE A 920 11.80 -16.56 -23.49
C PHE A 920 13.20 -17.08 -23.87
N PRO A 921 14.22 -16.92 -22.99
CA PRO A 921 15.47 -17.65 -23.10
C PRO A 921 15.23 -19.16 -23.19
N GLN A 922 16.04 -19.88 -23.97
CA GLN A 922 15.90 -21.32 -24.15
C GLN A 922 16.57 -22.09 -23.01
N ILE A 923 15.76 -22.50 -22.02
CA ILE A 923 16.16 -23.23 -20.82
C ILE A 923 15.66 -24.66 -20.95
N LYS A 924 16.58 -25.63 -20.84
CA LYS A 924 16.23 -27.06 -20.84
C LYS A 924 15.65 -27.43 -19.48
N ALA A 925 14.57 -28.20 -19.49
CA ALA A 925 13.93 -28.74 -18.28
C ALA A 925 14.95 -29.40 -17.34
N HIS A 926 14.85 -29.13 -16.04
CA HIS A 926 15.59 -29.88 -15.05
C HIS A 926 14.91 -31.25 -14.84
N PRO A 927 15.60 -32.38 -15.12
CA PRO A 927 14.99 -33.69 -14.95
C PRO A 927 14.47 -33.88 -13.53
N TRP A 928 13.24 -34.35 -13.38
CA TRP A 928 12.57 -34.42 -12.09
C TRP A 928 13.36 -35.21 -11.02
N HIS A 929 14.17 -36.20 -11.42
CA HIS A 929 15.07 -36.95 -10.52
C HIS A 929 16.28 -36.14 -9.97
N LYS A 930 16.42 -34.87 -10.38
CA LYS A 930 17.37 -33.88 -9.82
C LYS A 930 16.65 -32.83 -8.96
N VAL A 931 15.40 -32.50 -9.31
CA VAL A 931 14.50 -31.65 -8.51
C VAL A 931 14.14 -32.36 -7.20
N PHE A 932 13.79 -33.64 -7.32
CA PHE A 932 13.54 -34.54 -6.21
C PHE A 932 14.82 -35.33 -5.86
N GLN A 933 15.10 -35.49 -4.57
CA GLN A 933 16.25 -36.27 -4.09
C GLN A 933 16.08 -37.76 -4.44
N LYS A 934 17.20 -38.48 -4.67
CA LYS A 934 17.31 -39.89 -5.12
C LYS A 934 16.59 -40.97 -4.27
N ARG A 935 15.76 -40.61 -3.28
CA ARG A 935 15.07 -41.50 -2.34
C ARG A 935 13.53 -41.47 -2.44
N LEU A 936 12.96 -40.73 -3.40
CA LEU A 936 11.51 -40.68 -3.62
C LEU A 936 11.09 -41.70 -4.70
N PRO A 937 9.98 -42.46 -4.52
CA PRO A 937 9.56 -43.46 -5.50
C PRO A 937 9.14 -42.87 -6.87
N PRO A 938 9.33 -43.63 -7.97
CA PRO A 938 9.04 -43.15 -9.33
C PRO A 938 7.61 -42.66 -9.54
N GLU A 939 6.65 -43.29 -8.88
CA GLU A 939 5.22 -43.03 -9.04
C GLU A 939 4.83 -41.66 -8.44
N ALA A 940 5.58 -41.20 -7.43
CA ALA A 940 5.46 -39.85 -6.88
C ALA A 940 5.83 -38.80 -7.93
N VAL A 941 6.89 -39.09 -8.69
CA VAL A 941 7.46 -38.18 -9.68
C VAL A 941 6.65 -38.19 -10.98
N ASP A 942 6.23 -39.37 -11.46
CA ASP A 942 5.28 -39.56 -12.58
C ASP A 942 3.92 -38.91 -12.33
N LEU A 943 3.61 -38.57 -11.08
CA LEU A 943 2.43 -37.77 -10.78
C LEU A 943 2.70 -36.28 -10.77
N VAL A 944 3.75 -35.80 -10.08
CA VAL A 944 4.05 -34.35 -10.06
C VAL A 944 4.13 -33.83 -11.49
N SER A 945 4.76 -34.59 -12.38
CA SER A 945 4.82 -34.27 -13.82
C SER A 945 3.44 -34.20 -14.48
N ARG A 946 2.48 -35.08 -14.14
CA ARG A 946 1.12 -35.09 -14.72
C ARG A 946 0.18 -34.02 -14.15
N PHE A 947 0.48 -33.44 -12.99
CA PHE A 947 -0.19 -32.20 -12.54
C PHE A 947 0.47 -30.95 -13.12
N LEU A 948 1.80 -30.93 -13.22
CA LEU A 948 2.58 -29.78 -13.63
C LEU A 948 2.94 -29.83 -15.13
N GLN A 949 1.90 -29.84 -15.96
CA GLN A 949 1.98 -29.63 -17.41
C GLN A 949 1.63 -28.16 -17.74
N TYR A 950 2.31 -27.57 -18.72
CA TYR A 950 1.96 -26.23 -19.22
C TYR A 950 0.55 -26.23 -19.83
N SER A 951 0.34 -27.01 -20.90
CA SER A 951 -0.96 -27.21 -21.55
C SER A 951 -2.02 -27.71 -20.54
N PRO A 952 -3.06 -26.93 -20.21
CA PRO A 952 -3.99 -27.28 -19.12
C PRO A 952 -4.78 -28.56 -19.37
N ASN A 953 -5.04 -28.89 -20.64
CA ASN A 953 -5.72 -30.10 -21.10
C ASN A 953 -4.85 -31.37 -21.06
N LEU A 954 -3.54 -31.28 -20.77
CA LEU A 954 -2.67 -32.44 -20.57
C LEU A 954 -2.48 -32.80 -19.08
N ARG A 955 -3.08 -32.03 -18.17
CA ARG A 955 -3.05 -32.31 -16.72
C ARG A 955 -4.04 -33.43 -16.41
N CYS A 956 -3.62 -34.43 -15.63
CA CYS A 956 -4.54 -35.48 -15.19
C CYS A 956 -5.67 -34.89 -14.34
N THR A 957 -6.91 -35.29 -14.62
CA THR A 957 -8.11 -34.81 -13.91
C THR A 957 -8.14 -35.28 -12.45
N ALA A 958 -9.02 -34.68 -11.65
CA ALA A 958 -9.18 -35.02 -10.24
C ALA A 958 -9.71 -36.46 -9.98
N MET A 959 -10.32 -37.11 -10.98
CA MET A 959 -10.77 -38.51 -10.88
C MET A 959 -9.80 -39.48 -11.56
N GLU A 960 -9.15 -39.08 -12.66
CA GLU A 960 -7.88 -39.70 -13.09
C GLU A 960 -6.75 -39.48 -12.07
N ALA A 961 -7.01 -38.83 -10.95
CA ALA A 961 -6.13 -38.82 -9.80
C ALA A 961 -6.43 -39.97 -8.80
N CYS A 962 -7.34 -40.92 -9.11
CA CYS A 962 -7.86 -41.84 -8.09
C CYS A 962 -7.89 -43.38 -8.35
N MET A 963 -7.39 -44.01 -9.46
CA MET A 963 -7.21 -45.52 -9.60
C MET A 963 -5.79 -46.35 -9.67
N HIS A 964 -4.60 -45.83 -10.10
CA HIS A 964 -3.17 -46.33 -10.21
C HIS A 964 -2.12 -46.30 -9.04
N PRO A 965 -0.98 -47.04 -9.23
CA PRO A 965 0.28 -47.13 -8.46
C PRO A 965 0.63 -46.22 -7.28
N PHE A 966 0.93 -44.93 -7.45
CA PHE A 966 1.55 -44.15 -6.35
C PHE A 966 0.72 -44.21 -5.06
N PHE A 967 -0.58 -44.20 -5.29
CA PHE A 967 -1.65 -44.09 -4.32
C PHE A 967 -2.40 -45.47 -4.48
N ASP A 968 -1.70 -46.61 -4.66
CA ASP A 968 -2.30 -47.96 -4.48
C ASP A 968 -2.26 -48.44 -3.01
N GLU A 969 -1.38 -47.89 -2.18
CA GLU A 969 -1.14 -48.37 -0.81
C GLU A 969 -2.33 -48.17 0.17
N LEU A 970 -3.23 -47.22 -0.09
CA LEU A 970 -4.51 -47.13 0.65
C LEU A 970 -5.46 -48.29 0.33
N ARG A 971 -5.30 -48.97 -0.82
CA ARG A 971 -6.18 -50.06 -1.25
C ARG A 971 -5.87 -51.37 -0.54
N ASP A 972 -4.71 -51.48 0.09
CA ASP A 972 -4.36 -52.63 0.92
C ASP A 972 -5.16 -52.56 2.25
N PRO A 973 -6.03 -53.54 2.55
CA PRO A 973 -6.80 -53.58 3.80
C PRO A 973 -5.93 -53.67 5.06
N ASN A 974 -4.62 -53.90 4.93
CA ASN A 974 -3.66 -53.93 6.02
C ASN A 974 -3.03 -52.56 6.34
N THR A 975 -3.13 -51.56 5.45
CA THR A 975 -2.47 -50.25 5.66
C THR A 975 -3.09 -49.48 6.83
N ARG A 976 -2.24 -48.90 7.68
CA ARG A 976 -2.62 -48.13 8.87
C ARG A 976 -1.85 -46.82 8.95
N LEU A 977 -2.36 -45.90 9.76
CA LEU A 977 -1.61 -44.76 10.30
C LEU A 977 -0.48 -45.29 11.23
N PRO A 978 0.61 -44.55 11.56
CA PRO A 978 1.76 -45.08 12.31
C PRO A 978 1.44 -45.18 13.80
N ASN A 979 0.38 -44.49 14.24
CA ASN A 979 -0.24 -44.64 15.54
C ASN A 979 -1.14 -45.90 15.61
N GLY A 980 -1.02 -46.82 14.65
CA GLY A 980 -1.76 -48.07 14.54
C GLY A 980 -3.22 -47.94 14.10
N ARG A 981 -3.75 -46.72 13.99
CA ARG A 981 -5.17 -46.48 13.71
C ARG A 981 -5.54 -46.83 12.26
N PRO A 982 -6.81 -47.21 12.00
CA PRO A 982 -7.33 -47.32 10.64
C PRO A 982 -7.25 -45.96 9.93
N LEU A 983 -7.20 -46.04 8.61
CA LEU A 983 -7.28 -44.90 7.70
C LEU A 983 -8.67 -44.24 7.76
N PRO A 984 -8.81 -42.95 7.40
CA PRO A 984 -10.12 -42.31 7.28
C PRO A 984 -11.01 -42.99 6.21
N PRO A 985 -12.33 -42.72 6.17
CA PRO A 985 -13.20 -43.17 5.09
C PRO A 985 -12.79 -42.56 3.74
N LEU A 986 -12.23 -43.40 2.86
CA LEU A 986 -11.65 -43.00 1.58
C LEU A 986 -12.47 -43.49 0.39
N PHE A 987 -12.92 -44.75 0.45
CA PHE A 987 -13.62 -45.45 -0.63
C PHE A 987 -15.15 -45.42 -0.52
N ASN A 988 -15.69 -44.68 0.44
CA ASN A 988 -17.12 -44.43 0.63
C ASN A 988 -17.63 -43.34 -0.35
N PHE A 989 -17.41 -43.56 -1.65
CA PHE A 989 -17.93 -42.70 -2.71
C PHE A 989 -19.46 -42.74 -2.76
N ARG A 990 -20.10 -41.58 -2.83
CA ARG A 990 -21.54 -41.45 -3.09
C ARG A 990 -21.82 -41.73 -4.56
N THR A 991 -23.04 -42.16 -4.90
CA THR A 991 -23.47 -42.43 -6.28
C THR A 991 -23.20 -41.26 -7.24
N GLN A 992 -23.35 -40.02 -6.76
CA GLN A 992 -23.07 -38.80 -7.54
C GLN A 992 -21.58 -38.64 -7.90
N GLU A 993 -20.66 -39.11 -7.04
CA GLU A 993 -19.21 -39.07 -7.28
C GLU A 993 -18.74 -40.13 -8.30
N LEU A 994 -19.53 -41.21 -8.47
CA LEU A 994 -19.24 -42.31 -9.40
C LEU A 994 -19.99 -42.18 -10.73
N ASN A 995 -20.85 -41.17 -10.89
CA ASN A 995 -21.65 -40.99 -12.09
C ASN A 995 -20.76 -40.73 -13.32
N GLY A 996 -21.03 -41.44 -14.42
CA GLY A 996 -20.23 -41.38 -15.65
C GLY A 996 -18.86 -42.09 -15.59
N ILE A 997 -18.52 -42.78 -14.50
CA ILE A 997 -17.24 -43.53 -14.40
C ILE A 997 -17.45 -44.97 -14.93
N PRO A 998 -16.58 -45.47 -15.83
CA PRO A 998 -16.66 -46.85 -16.31
C PRO A 998 -16.55 -47.89 -15.18
N PRO A 999 -17.22 -49.06 -15.26
CA PRO A 999 -17.18 -50.08 -14.21
C PRO A 999 -15.78 -50.53 -13.81
N GLU A 1000 -14.88 -50.75 -14.77
CA GLU A 1000 -13.47 -51.10 -14.52
C GLU A 1000 -12.73 -50.03 -13.70
N ALA A 1001 -13.02 -48.76 -13.96
CA ALA A 1001 -12.47 -47.64 -13.21
C ALA A 1001 -13.12 -47.52 -11.82
N ILE A 1002 -14.41 -47.84 -11.64
CA ILE A 1002 -15.05 -47.96 -10.32
C ILE A 1002 -14.44 -49.11 -9.51
N GLU A 1003 -14.18 -50.27 -10.13
CA GLU A 1003 -13.53 -51.40 -9.47
C GLU A 1003 -12.13 -51.06 -8.95
N ARG A 1004 -11.46 -50.15 -9.66
CA ARG A 1004 -10.12 -49.67 -9.32
C ARG A 1004 -10.15 -48.47 -8.36
N LEU A 1005 -11.23 -47.67 -8.33
CA LEU A 1005 -11.51 -46.69 -7.27
C LEU A 1005 -11.80 -47.35 -5.92
N VAL A 1006 -12.70 -48.33 -5.91
CA VAL A 1006 -13.27 -48.94 -4.71
C VAL A 1006 -12.77 -50.38 -4.58
N PRO A 1007 -11.74 -50.65 -3.75
CA PRO A 1007 -11.15 -51.97 -3.63
C PRO A 1007 -12.15 -52.99 -3.09
N GLU A 1008 -11.95 -54.27 -3.42
CA GLU A 1008 -12.94 -55.33 -3.20
C GLU A 1008 -13.41 -55.43 -1.73
N HIS A 1009 -12.50 -55.27 -0.78
CA HIS A 1009 -12.82 -55.30 0.65
C HIS A 1009 -13.84 -54.21 1.04
N ALA A 1010 -13.74 -53.02 0.44
CA ALA A 1010 -14.66 -51.91 0.65
C ALA A 1010 -16.00 -52.17 -0.06
N ARG A 1011 -15.99 -52.76 -1.27
CA ARG A 1011 -17.22 -53.19 -1.97
C ARG A 1011 -18.03 -54.19 -1.12
N ARG A 1012 -17.36 -55.20 -0.56
CA ARG A 1012 -17.95 -56.19 0.35
C ARG A 1012 -18.49 -55.54 1.64
N GLN A 1013 -17.78 -54.56 2.21
CA GLN A 1013 -18.23 -53.85 3.42
C GLN A 1013 -19.48 -53.00 3.17
N SER A 1014 -19.56 -52.27 2.04
CA SER A 1014 -20.74 -51.50 1.66
C SER A 1014 -21.97 -52.39 1.43
N LEU A 1015 -21.80 -53.54 0.76
CA LEU A 1015 -22.86 -54.56 0.61
C LEU A 1015 -23.35 -55.08 1.97
N PHE A 1016 -22.44 -55.36 2.91
CA PHE A 1016 -22.81 -55.85 4.24
C PHE A 1016 -23.54 -54.80 5.09
N MET A 1017 -23.26 -53.50 4.89
CA MET A 1017 -24.03 -52.42 5.53
C MET A 1017 -25.40 -52.22 4.88
N ALA A 1018 -25.49 -52.25 3.54
CA ALA A 1018 -26.75 -52.12 2.81
C ALA A 1018 -27.72 -53.32 3.00
N LEU A 1019 -27.24 -54.43 3.57
CA LEU A 1019 -28.05 -55.57 4.02
C LEU A 1019 -28.43 -55.49 5.52
N ARG A 1020 -28.15 -54.37 6.19
CA ARG A 1020 -28.41 -54.12 7.62
C ARG A 1020 -29.08 -52.76 7.90
N THR A 1021 -29.47 -52.03 6.85
CA THR A 1021 -30.20 -50.75 6.89
C THR A 1021 -31.44 -50.86 6.03
#